data_AF-A0A497EUY0-F1
#
_entry.id   AF-A0A497EUY0-F1
#
_cell.length_a   1.000
_cell.length_b   1.000
_cell.length_c   1.000
_cell.angle_alpha   90.00
_cell.angle_beta   90.00
_cell.angle_gamma   90.00
#
_symmetry.space_group_name_H-M   'P 1'
#
loop_
_entity.id
_entity.type
_entity.pdbx_description
1 polymer ?
#
loop_
_entity_poly.entity_id
_entity_poly.type
_entity_poly.pdbx_seq_one_letter_code
_entity_poly.pdbx_strand_id
1 'polypeptide(L)'
;VIAACSPKFHEPTFMKLIQEAGLNPYLFEMANIREHCSWVHSNDPEGATRKAMDQVAAAVAKVRLNKPLEIKEFPIGNRVLVIGGGIAGIQAALDLADSGCKVYLVEKLPTIGGRMAQLSYTFPTDDCSLCILSPKMAAVYNHPNITLLTYSEVENVDGHVGNFKVTINVKPRYVDPSKCVACGLCAEKCPIKVPDEFNYGLRTRKAIYVPHEMAVPYKYLIDEQHCLYLTKGVCRICEKICPQQAINFEDKPKKLNVTVDAIIVATGYDPFDATKLEQYGYGKYANVIIAPQLERLVMPTGPTAGKVIRLSDGKIAKRIAFIQCVGSRDKTINRPGCSRICCMYAVKQAMILKRQDITRDVYIFYIDLRAFGKGFEEYYMRAQEMGVQFIRGRVAEVVEDPITKNIIVRAEDTLTGRMIELEFDLVVLSVGLVPSAGTEKLAKILKIATGPDGFFLEAHPKYRPVDTLREGIFICGCAQGPKDIADTVAQASAAAGRALRLISQRRIVIEPIKAYVIEELCDGCGKCIDKCPLGAITIEDKVAKINEAICNGCGSCIPYCPKNAIDLKHYTEEQLIEEIKAILTGKEEGEIRVLAFFDDSCTYRAADLAGTSRITYTNKVRVIRVPSSSRLTPRIILSAFKYGADGVFIGDCLPGGSPYHPKVLDVINDLMRKTRALMRRYRIDARRIRFDTIAVDTAERLAKDLDELVVLVERLGPLKPQDRAKIKI
;
A
#
# COMPACT_ATOMS: atom_id res chain seq x y z
N VAL A 1 23.08 -13.45 -29.39
CA VAL A 1 23.34 -13.98 -28.03
C VAL A 1 24.65 -13.40 -27.53
N ILE A 2 24.70 -12.91 -26.29
CA ILE A 2 25.96 -12.51 -25.63
C ILE A 2 26.15 -13.36 -24.37
N ALA A 3 27.26 -14.10 -24.32
CA ALA A 3 27.63 -14.92 -23.16
C ALA A 3 28.62 -14.13 -22.29
N ALA A 4 28.13 -13.57 -21.19
CA ALA A 4 28.94 -12.70 -20.35
C ALA A 4 28.42 -12.65 -18.90
N CYS A 5 28.04 -11.46 -18.44
CA CYS A 5 27.53 -11.18 -17.11
C CYS A 5 26.01 -11.27 -17.02
N SER A 6 25.49 -10.99 -15.84
CA SER A 6 24.05 -10.90 -15.61
C SER A 6 23.37 -9.87 -16.54
N PRO A 7 22.19 -10.22 -17.10
CA PRO A 7 21.35 -9.27 -17.81
C PRO A 7 20.96 -8.06 -16.94
N LYS A 8 20.99 -8.18 -15.61
CA LYS A 8 20.71 -7.06 -14.70
C LYS A 8 21.67 -5.89 -14.82
N PHE A 9 22.87 -6.10 -15.36
CA PHE A 9 23.86 -5.05 -15.54
C PHE A 9 23.87 -4.49 -16.96
N HIS A 10 23.95 -5.35 -17.97
CA HIS A 10 24.25 -4.92 -19.34
C HIS A 10 23.20 -5.31 -20.38
N GLU A 11 22.08 -5.92 -20.02
CA GLU A 11 20.98 -6.18 -20.98
C GLU A 11 20.49 -4.90 -21.65
N PRO A 12 20.20 -3.79 -20.93
CA PRO A 12 19.82 -2.54 -21.58
C PRO A 12 20.92 -1.97 -22.48
N THR A 13 22.20 -2.17 -22.12
CA THR A 13 23.35 -1.72 -22.91
C THR A 13 23.40 -2.44 -24.25
N PHE A 14 23.29 -3.76 -24.24
CA PHE A 14 23.36 -4.56 -25.45
C PHE A 14 22.09 -4.51 -26.28
N MET A 15 20.92 -4.41 -25.66
CA MET A 15 19.66 -4.12 -26.37
C MET A 15 19.76 -2.80 -27.14
N LYS A 16 20.32 -1.75 -26.53
CA LYS A 16 20.55 -0.47 -27.20
C LYS A 16 21.56 -0.62 -28.35
N LEU A 17 22.66 -1.33 -28.14
CA LEU A 17 23.68 -1.58 -29.17
C LEU A 17 23.09 -2.28 -30.40
N ILE A 18 22.32 -3.35 -30.21
CA ILE A 18 21.73 -4.07 -31.35
C ILE A 18 20.61 -3.26 -32.03
N GLN A 19 19.90 -2.42 -31.27
CA GLN A 19 18.93 -1.49 -31.81
C GLN A 19 19.59 -0.42 -32.70
N GLU A 20 20.74 0.13 -32.29
CA GLU A 20 21.55 1.04 -33.12
C GLU A 20 22.07 0.36 -34.39
N ALA A 21 22.29 -0.96 -34.37
CA ALA A 21 22.64 -1.76 -35.53
C ALA A 21 21.44 -2.17 -36.42
N GLY A 22 20.22 -1.70 -36.11
CA GLY A 22 19.01 -1.98 -36.89
C GLY A 22 18.30 -3.29 -36.55
N LEU A 23 18.68 -3.98 -35.48
CA LEU A 23 18.01 -5.20 -35.01
C LEU A 23 17.00 -4.88 -33.91
N ASN A 24 15.89 -5.62 -33.88
CA ASN A 24 14.91 -5.45 -32.79
C ASN A 24 15.52 -5.88 -31.44
N PRO A 25 15.40 -5.07 -30.36
CA PRO A 25 16.05 -5.34 -29.07
C PRO A 25 15.58 -6.64 -28.40
N TYR A 26 14.43 -7.19 -28.78
CA TYR A 26 13.90 -8.45 -28.24
C TYR A 26 14.33 -9.69 -29.05
N LEU A 27 15.14 -9.51 -30.11
CA LEU A 27 15.88 -10.59 -30.78
C LEU A 27 17.25 -10.82 -30.15
N PHE A 28 17.40 -10.45 -28.89
CA PHE A 28 18.61 -10.57 -28.08
C PHE A 28 18.37 -11.48 -26.89
N GLU A 29 19.41 -12.23 -26.52
CA GLU A 29 19.45 -13.03 -25.30
C GLU A 29 20.85 -12.97 -24.70
N MET A 30 20.92 -12.93 -23.37
CA MET A 30 22.17 -13.03 -22.61
C MET A 30 22.28 -14.37 -21.90
N ALA A 31 23.41 -15.04 -22.07
CA ALA A 31 23.79 -16.18 -21.25
C ALA A 31 24.69 -15.70 -20.12
N ASN A 32 24.23 -15.78 -18.88
CA ASN A 32 25.03 -15.43 -17.71
C ASN A 32 26.02 -16.55 -17.38
N ILE A 33 27.26 -16.39 -17.85
CA ILE A 33 28.37 -17.32 -17.60
C ILE A 33 29.38 -16.77 -16.58
N ARG A 34 29.13 -15.58 -16.03
CA ARG A 34 29.99 -14.95 -15.04
C ARG A 34 29.49 -15.18 -13.62
N GLU A 35 28.48 -14.45 -13.18
CA GLU A 35 27.93 -14.53 -11.82
C GLU A 35 27.32 -15.90 -11.54
N HIS A 36 26.65 -16.51 -12.53
CA HIS A 36 25.98 -17.79 -12.33
C HIS A 36 26.85 -19.00 -12.70
N CYS A 37 28.10 -18.78 -13.10
CA CYS A 37 28.99 -19.86 -13.52
C CYS A 37 30.44 -19.63 -13.07
N SER A 38 31.26 -18.90 -13.84
CA SER A 38 32.71 -18.78 -13.56
C SER A 38 33.06 -18.33 -12.13
N TRP A 39 32.26 -17.45 -11.53
CA TRP A 39 32.53 -16.89 -10.20
C TRP A 39 32.13 -17.77 -9.03
N VAL A 40 31.19 -18.68 -9.24
CA VAL A 40 30.67 -19.61 -8.21
C VAL A 40 31.28 -21.01 -8.32
N HIS A 41 32.02 -21.27 -9.41
CA HIS A 41 32.67 -22.57 -9.71
C HIS A 41 34.17 -22.41 -10.01
N SER A 42 34.84 -21.44 -9.39
CA SER A 42 36.26 -21.18 -9.64
C SER A 42 37.18 -22.36 -9.26
N ASN A 43 36.68 -23.26 -8.42
CA ASN A 43 37.34 -24.49 -7.99
C ASN A 43 37.10 -25.69 -8.95
N ASP A 44 36.22 -25.56 -9.94
CA ASP A 44 35.95 -26.59 -10.94
C ASP A 44 35.78 -25.98 -12.36
N PRO A 45 36.90 -25.62 -13.02
CA PRO A 45 36.87 -24.98 -14.33
C PRO A 45 36.25 -25.84 -15.43
N GLU A 46 36.44 -27.17 -15.38
CA GLU A 46 35.86 -28.09 -16.38
C GLU A 46 34.34 -28.17 -16.25
N GLY A 47 33.84 -28.33 -15.02
CA GLY A 47 32.41 -28.29 -14.74
C GLY A 47 31.78 -26.94 -15.03
N ALA A 48 32.48 -25.85 -14.71
CA ALA A 48 32.07 -24.50 -15.09
C ALA A 48 31.98 -24.35 -16.63
N THR A 49 32.93 -24.91 -17.37
CA THR A 49 32.92 -24.86 -18.85
C THR A 49 31.71 -25.61 -19.41
N ARG A 50 31.43 -26.84 -18.93
CA ARG A 50 30.23 -27.58 -19.33
C ARG A 50 28.94 -26.82 -18.99
N LYS A 51 28.88 -26.21 -17.79
CA LYS A 51 27.74 -25.37 -17.39
C LYS A 51 27.57 -24.16 -18.29
N ALA A 52 28.65 -23.48 -18.66
CA ALA A 52 28.62 -22.33 -19.55
C ALA A 52 28.13 -22.72 -20.96
N MET A 53 28.59 -23.86 -21.50
CA MET A 53 28.14 -24.38 -22.80
C MET A 53 26.63 -24.62 -22.81
N ASP A 54 26.09 -25.27 -21.77
CA ASP A 54 24.64 -25.52 -21.65
C ASP A 54 23.83 -24.21 -21.57
N GLN A 55 24.32 -23.22 -20.82
CA GLN A 55 23.66 -21.91 -20.70
C GLN A 55 23.67 -21.13 -22.02
N VAL A 56 24.77 -21.19 -22.77
CA VAL A 56 24.85 -20.60 -24.11
C VAL A 56 23.92 -21.32 -25.08
N ALA A 57 23.87 -22.65 -25.03
CA ALA A 57 22.96 -23.44 -25.86
C ALA A 57 21.49 -23.09 -25.58
N ALA A 58 21.12 -22.89 -24.31
CA ALA A 58 19.80 -22.42 -23.90
C ALA A 58 19.45 -21.06 -24.54
N ALA A 59 20.33 -20.06 -24.38
CA ALA A 59 20.13 -18.73 -24.94
C ALA A 59 20.05 -18.75 -26.48
N VAL A 60 20.84 -19.60 -27.15
CA VAL A 60 20.76 -19.82 -28.60
C VAL A 60 19.43 -20.45 -29.01
N ALA A 61 18.95 -21.45 -28.26
CA ALA A 61 17.67 -22.10 -28.53
C ALA A 61 16.50 -21.13 -28.36
N LYS A 62 16.50 -20.31 -27.30
CA LYS A 62 15.49 -19.29 -27.06
C LYS A 62 15.46 -18.23 -28.16
N VAL A 63 16.62 -17.66 -28.49
CA VAL A 63 16.67 -16.54 -29.47
C VAL A 63 16.19 -16.95 -30.86
N ARG A 64 16.33 -18.22 -31.25
CA ARG A 64 15.79 -18.75 -32.52
C ARG A 64 14.27 -18.66 -32.62
N LEU A 65 13.58 -18.66 -31.47
CA LEU A 65 12.13 -18.53 -31.36
C LEU A 65 11.69 -17.11 -30.99
N ASN A 66 12.63 -16.20 -30.69
CA ASN A 66 12.29 -14.82 -30.40
C ASN A 66 11.64 -14.17 -31.61
N LYS A 67 10.54 -13.46 -31.35
CA LYS A 67 9.87 -12.62 -32.34
C LYS A 67 10.20 -11.16 -32.04
N PRO A 68 10.33 -10.31 -33.06
CA PRO A 68 10.49 -8.88 -32.82
C PRO A 68 9.30 -8.37 -32.03
N LEU A 69 9.55 -7.61 -30.97
CA LEU A 69 8.49 -6.99 -30.18
C LEU A 69 8.50 -5.48 -30.40
N GLU A 70 7.29 -4.93 -30.55
CA GLU A 70 7.10 -3.49 -30.70
C GLU A 70 6.91 -2.84 -29.34
N ILE A 71 7.74 -1.84 -29.07
CA ILE A 71 7.54 -0.94 -27.94
C ILE A 71 6.40 0.00 -28.32
N LYS A 72 5.27 -0.10 -27.61
CA LYS A 72 4.14 0.79 -27.82
C LYS A 72 4.29 2.03 -26.97
N GLU A 73 3.96 3.18 -27.56
CA GLU A 73 3.98 4.46 -26.86
C GLU A 73 2.61 5.12 -26.98
N PHE A 74 2.14 5.71 -25.88
CA PHE A 74 0.92 6.49 -25.85
C PHE A 74 1.18 7.86 -25.24
N PRO A 75 0.58 8.94 -25.77
CA PRO A 75 0.73 10.27 -25.19
C PRO A 75 0.13 10.28 -23.77
N ILE A 76 0.80 10.98 -22.86
CA ILE A 76 0.28 11.25 -21.52
C ILE A 76 -0.04 12.74 -21.38
N GLY A 77 -1.22 13.05 -20.85
CA GLY A 77 -1.60 14.42 -20.50
C GLY A 77 -1.01 14.86 -19.16
N ASN A 78 -1.51 15.98 -18.63
CA ASN A 78 -1.07 16.58 -17.37
C ASN A 78 -2.20 16.70 -16.33
N ARG A 79 -3.24 15.86 -16.43
CA ARG A 79 -4.40 15.87 -15.53
C ARG A 79 -4.15 14.87 -14.40
N VAL A 80 -4.31 15.29 -13.15
CA VAL A 80 -4.06 14.43 -11.99
C VAL A 80 -5.27 14.45 -11.07
N LEU A 81 -5.66 13.28 -10.57
CA LEU A 81 -6.64 13.15 -9.50
C LEU A 81 -5.91 13.01 -8.16
N VAL A 82 -6.28 13.81 -7.18
CA VAL A 82 -5.87 13.64 -5.79
C VAL A 82 -7.10 13.27 -4.97
N ILE A 83 -7.03 12.14 -4.24
CA ILE A 83 -8.15 11.61 -3.44
C ILE A 83 -7.85 11.81 -1.96
N GLY A 84 -8.58 12.71 -1.31
CA GLY A 84 -8.43 13.11 0.09
C GLY A 84 -7.79 14.49 0.22
N GLY A 85 -8.51 15.42 0.84
CA GLY A 85 -8.15 16.82 1.08
C GLY A 85 -7.54 17.08 2.46
N GLY A 86 -6.85 16.10 3.05
CA GLY A 86 -5.99 16.35 4.21
C GLY A 86 -4.69 17.07 3.82
N ILE A 87 -3.81 17.36 4.78
CA ILE A 87 -2.53 18.04 4.50
C ILE A 87 -1.69 17.36 3.42
N ALA A 88 -1.71 16.02 3.33
CA ALA A 88 -1.07 15.28 2.24
C ALA A 88 -1.63 15.64 0.86
N GLY A 89 -2.95 15.52 0.69
CA GLY A 89 -3.56 15.80 -0.61
C GLY A 89 -3.53 17.27 -0.98
N ILE A 90 -3.66 18.16 0.00
CA ILE A 90 -3.46 19.61 -0.17
C ILE A 90 -2.05 19.88 -0.71
N GLN A 91 -1.01 19.33 -0.07
CA GLN A 91 0.36 19.53 -0.52
C GLN A 91 0.60 18.96 -1.92
N ALA A 92 0.17 17.72 -2.17
CA ALA A 92 0.34 17.09 -3.47
C ALA A 92 -0.39 17.85 -4.58
N ALA A 93 -1.60 18.34 -4.30
CA ALA A 93 -2.38 19.13 -5.26
C ALA A 93 -1.69 20.46 -5.58
N LEU A 94 -1.17 21.18 -4.58
CA LEU A 94 -0.44 22.43 -4.79
C LEU A 94 0.84 22.20 -5.62
N ASP A 95 1.69 21.25 -5.22
CA ASP A 95 2.95 20.99 -5.92
C ASP A 95 2.73 20.62 -7.39
N LEU A 96 1.70 19.82 -7.68
CA LEU A 96 1.31 19.47 -9.05
C LEU A 96 0.77 20.68 -9.82
N ALA A 97 -0.11 21.47 -9.19
CA ALA A 97 -0.80 22.56 -9.84
C ALA A 97 0.13 23.75 -10.13
N ASP A 98 1.06 24.03 -9.21
CA ASP A 98 2.15 25.00 -9.35
C ASP A 98 3.15 24.55 -10.44
N SER A 99 3.30 23.23 -10.64
CA SER A 99 4.07 22.64 -11.74
C SER A 99 3.31 22.59 -13.08
N GLY A 100 2.12 23.17 -13.16
CA GLY A 100 1.33 23.28 -14.39
C GLY A 100 0.40 22.10 -14.70
N CYS A 101 0.23 21.14 -13.80
CA CYS A 101 -0.77 20.08 -13.94
C CYS A 101 -2.19 20.58 -13.65
N LYS A 102 -3.19 20.02 -14.34
CA LYS A 102 -4.61 20.22 -14.00
C LYS A 102 -5.01 19.21 -12.94
N VAL A 103 -5.40 19.66 -11.76
CA VAL A 103 -5.66 18.79 -10.61
C VAL A 103 -7.14 18.75 -10.29
N TYR A 104 -7.69 17.55 -10.15
CA TYR A 104 -8.97 17.32 -9.49
C TYR A 104 -8.69 16.88 -8.06
N LEU A 105 -9.09 17.66 -7.06
CA LEU A 105 -8.95 17.29 -5.65
C LEU A 105 -10.31 16.87 -5.09
N VAL A 106 -10.49 15.58 -4.83
CA VAL A 106 -11.74 15.01 -4.33
C VAL A 106 -11.65 14.83 -2.81
N GLU A 107 -12.60 15.40 -2.07
CA GLU A 107 -12.69 15.30 -0.62
C GLU A 107 -14.07 14.78 -0.20
N LYS A 108 -14.08 13.73 0.61
CA LYS A 108 -15.29 13.03 1.07
C LYS A 108 -16.16 13.90 1.98
N LEU A 109 -15.52 14.69 2.84
CA LEU A 109 -16.17 15.59 3.78
C LEU A 109 -16.54 16.92 3.10
N PRO A 110 -17.41 17.74 3.72
CA PRO A 110 -17.82 19.01 3.13
C PRO A 110 -16.73 20.08 3.11
N THR A 111 -15.56 19.80 3.70
CA THR A 111 -14.40 20.69 3.81
C THR A 111 -13.10 19.91 3.66
N ILE A 112 -12.07 20.56 3.13
CA ILE A 112 -10.67 20.09 3.22
C ILE A 112 -10.06 20.42 4.59
N GLY A 113 -8.85 19.93 4.84
CA GLY A 113 -8.07 20.13 6.06
C GLY A 113 -7.79 18.82 6.82
N GLY A 114 -8.69 17.84 6.70
CA GLY A 114 -8.55 16.52 7.33
C GLY A 114 -8.38 16.57 8.85
N ARG A 115 -7.70 15.57 9.42
CA ARG A 115 -7.48 15.47 10.88
C ARG A 115 -6.64 16.62 11.44
N MET A 116 -5.77 17.21 10.62
CA MET A 116 -4.94 18.35 11.04
C MET A 116 -5.78 19.56 11.46
N ALA A 117 -6.90 19.81 10.78
CA ALA A 117 -7.83 20.89 11.15
C ALA A 117 -8.46 20.71 12.54
N GLN A 118 -8.49 19.47 13.06
CA GLN A 118 -9.02 19.17 14.39
C GLN A 118 -8.00 19.38 15.52
N LEU A 119 -6.71 19.52 15.18
CA LEU A 119 -5.64 19.71 16.17
C LEU A 119 -5.61 21.14 16.70
N SER A 120 -5.21 21.27 17.95
CA SER A 120 -4.93 22.58 18.56
C SER A 120 -3.57 23.13 18.09
N TYR A 121 -2.50 22.41 18.44
CA TYR A 121 -1.12 22.73 18.10
C TYR A 121 -0.41 21.52 17.47
N THR A 122 0.75 21.73 16.88
CA THR A 122 1.56 20.68 16.25
C THR A 122 2.92 20.54 16.91
N PHE A 123 3.31 19.32 17.29
CA PHE A 123 4.67 19.06 17.76
C PHE A 123 5.67 19.04 16.58
N PRO A 124 6.96 19.30 16.81
CA PRO A 124 7.58 19.71 18.08
C PRO A 124 7.63 21.24 18.26
N THR A 125 7.08 22.01 17.33
CA THR A 125 7.21 23.47 17.29
C THR A 125 6.17 24.21 18.13
N ASP A 126 5.08 23.55 18.49
CA ASP A 126 3.90 24.14 19.14
C ASP A 126 3.21 25.23 18.30
N ASP A 127 3.35 25.17 16.97
CA ASP A 127 2.59 26.03 16.08
C ASP A 127 1.10 25.69 16.18
N CYS A 128 0.24 26.71 16.10
CA CYS A 128 -1.19 26.49 15.93
C CYS A 128 -1.44 25.76 14.60
N SER A 129 -2.16 24.64 14.65
CA SER A 129 -2.32 23.77 13.48
C SER A 129 -3.05 24.49 12.33
N LEU A 130 -4.07 25.28 12.66
CA LEU A 130 -4.82 26.06 11.67
C LEU A 130 -4.00 27.22 11.09
N CYS A 131 -3.04 27.79 11.81
CA CYS A 131 -2.19 28.86 11.30
C CYS A 131 -1.33 28.41 10.11
N ILE A 132 -0.86 27.16 10.13
CA ILE A 132 -0.05 26.59 9.04
C ILE A 132 -0.89 25.86 7.98
N LEU A 133 -2.09 25.39 8.35
CA LEU A 133 -2.99 24.66 7.44
C LEU A 133 -3.90 25.60 6.62
N SER A 134 -4.50 26.61 7.26
CA SER A 134 -5.50 27.47 6.60
C SER A 134 -4.97 28.24 5.39
N PRO A 135 -3.72 28.74 5.35
CA PRO A 135 -3.19 29.36 4.14
C PRO A 135 -3.11 28.38 2.97
N LYS A 136 -2.76 27.11 3.23
CA LYS A 136 -2.73 26.07 2.19
C LYS A 136 -4.13 25.67 1.73
N MET A 137 -5.10 25.61 2.64
CA MET A 137 -6.51 25.39 2.27
C MET A 137 -7.04 26.51 1.36
N ALA A 138 -6.73 27.77 1.70
CA ALA A 138 -7.08 28.93 0.88
C ALA A 138 -6.35 28.93 -0.48
N ALA A 139 -5.07 28.55 -0.51
CA ALA A 139 -4.31 28.42 -1.74
C ALA A 139 -4.97 27.40 -2.68
N VAL A 140 -5.32 26.22 -2.17
CA VAL A 140 -6.03 25.19 -2.95
C VAL A 140 -7.35 25.69 -3.52
N TYR A 141 -8.15 26.39 -2.70
CA TYR A 141 -9.47 26.88 -3.11
C TYR A 141 -9.39 27.93 -4.23
N ASN A 142 -8.34 28.75 -4.25
CA ASN A 142 -8.17 29.83 -5.21
C ASN A 142 -7.25 29.46 -6.39
N HIS A 143 -6.68 28.24 -6.41
CA HIS A 143 -5.70 27.88 -7.43
C HIS A 143 -6.36 27.62 -8.79
N PRO A 144 -5.95 28.29 -9.89
CA PRO A 144 -6.62 28.21 -11.19
C PRO A 144 -6.51 26.83 -11.87
N ASN A 145 -5.51 26.03 -11.48
CA ASN A 145 -5.34 24.65 -11.96
C ASN A 145 -5.95 23.58 -11.04
N ILE A 146 -6.57 23.94 -9.91
CA ILE A 146 -7.19 22.96 -9.01
C ILE A 146 -8.72 23.06 -9.08
N THR A 147 -9.36 21.97 -9.48
CA THR A 147 -10.81 21.79 -9.33
C THR A 147 -11.06 21.06 -8.02
N LEU A 148 -11.51 21.80 -6.99
CA LEU A 148 -11.84 21.25 -5.69
C LEU A 148 -13.26 20.68 -5.66
N LEU A 149 -13.38 19.38 -5.42
CA LEU A 149 -14.64 18.63 -5.31
C LEU A 149 -14.81 18.14 -3.88
N THR A 150 -15.34 19.00 -3.01
CA THR A 150 -15.71 18.62 -1.63
C THR A 150 -17.05 17.91 -1.60
N TYR A 151 -17.33 17.19 -0.52
CA TYR A 151 -18.50 16.35 -0.35
C TYR A 151 -18.69 15.36 -1.52
N SER A 152 -17.58 14.85 -2.03
CA SER A 152 -17.52 14.02 -3.23
C SER A 152 -16.66 12.79 -2.99
N GLU A 153 -17.01 11.65 -3.60
CA GLU A 153 -16.30 10.38 -3.44
C GLU A 153 -16.04 9.73 -4.79
N VAL A 154 -14.89 9.09 -4.95
CA VAL A 154 -14.60 8.29 -6.14
C VAL A 154 -15.41 7.01 -6.08
N GLU A 155 -16.26 6.79 -7.09
CA GLU A 155 -17.15 5.64 -7.19
C GLU A 155 -16.53 4.51 -8.02
N ASN A 156 -15.86 4.86 -9.12
CA ASN A 156 -15.23 3.90 -10.03
C ASN A 156 -13.98 4.46 -10.72
N VAL A 157 -13.01 3.60 -11.01
CA VAL A 157 -11.78 3.92 -11.76
C VAL A 157 -11.43 2.81 -12.75
N ASP A 158 -11.61 3.12 -14.02
CA ASP A 158 -11.22 2.26 -15.14
C ASP A 158 -10.03 2.84 -15.90
N GLY A 159 -9.50 2.06 -16.83
CA GLY A 159 -8.36 2.45 -17.66
C GLY A 159 -7.01 2.18 -17.02
N HIS A 160 -6.00 2.88 -17.49
CA HIS A 160 -4.59 2.65 -17.18
C HIS A 160 -3.84 3.97 -17.03
N VAL A 161 -2.57 3.89 -16.68
CA VAL A 161 -1.66 5.04 -16.63
C VAL A 161 -1.80 5.91 -17.88
N GLY A 162 -1.97 7.22 -17.71
CA GLY A 162 -2.21 8.18 -18.79
C GLY A 162 -3.63 8.24 -19.35
N ASN A 163 -4.55 7.37 -18.94
CA ASN A 163 -5.93 7.38 -19.42
C ASN A 163 -6.89 6.72 -18.42
N PHE A 164 -6.89 7.17 -17.18
CA PHE A 164 -7.84 6.72 -16.17
C PHE A 164 -9.19 7.41 -16.38
N LYS A 165 -10.25 6.62 -16.50
CA LYS A 165 -11.64 7.12 -16.52
C LYS A 165 -12.21 6.99 -15.11
N VAL A 166 -12.50 8.11 -14.49
CA VAL A 166 -12.90 8.20 -13.08
C VAL A 166 -14.33 8.71 -13.01
N THR A 167 -15.18 7.96 -12.32
CA THR A 167 -16.53 8.41 -11.95
C THR A 167 -16.51 8.90 -10.51
N ILE A 168 -16.88 10.16 -10.32
CA ILE A 168 -16.94 10.83 -9.02
C ILE A 168 -18.41 11.07 -8.68
N ASN A 169 -18.85 10.57 -7.53
CA ASN A 169 -20.16 10.85 -6.97
C ASN A 169 -20.10 12.12 -6.12
N VAL A 170 -20.73 13.18 -6.58
CA VAL A 170 -20.90 14.45 -5.85
C VAL A 170 -22.19 14.36 -5.05
N LYS A 171 -22.09 14.36 -3.72
CA LYS A 171 -23.24 14.24 -2.83
C LYS A 171 -24.02 15.56 -2.80
N PRO A 172 -25.36 15.51 -2.65
CA PRO A 172 -26.19 16.71 -2.58
C PRO A 172 -25.88 17.48 -1.30
N ARG A 173 -25.59 18.77 -1.43
CA ARG A 173 -25.40 19.65 -0.25
C ARG A 173 -26.74 20.17 0.28
N TYR A 174 -27.76 20.13 -0.58
CA TYR A 174 -29.07 20.77 -0.39
C TYR A 174 -28.98 22.29 -0.15
N VAL A 175 -27.81 22.86 -0.44
CA VAL A 175 -27.48 24.27 -0.35
C VAL A 175 -26.59 24.57 -1.54
N ASP A 176 -27.01 25.50 -2.40
CA ASP A 176 -26.25 25.97 -3.54
C ASP A 176 -25.02 26.77 -3.06
N PRO A 177 -23.79 26.24 -3.25
CA PRO A 177 -22.58 26.92 -2.78
C PRO A 177 -22.32 28.26 -3.46
N SER A 178 -22.85 28.47 -4.68
CA SER A 178 -22.66 29.72 -5.44
C SER A 178 -23.50 30.87 -4.87
N LYS A 179 -24.67 30.56 -4.31
CA LYS A 179 -25.59 31.54 -3.68
C LYS A 179 -25.35 31.70 -2.19
N CYS A 180 -24.84 30.67 -1.52
CA CYS A 180 -24.67 30.69 -0.07
C CYS A 180 -23.57 31.68 0.36
N VAL A 181 -23.93 32.72 1.12
CA VAL A 181 -22.98 33.68 1.73
C VAL A 181 -22.58 33.32 3.15
N ALA A 182 -22.98 32.13 3.64
CA ALA A 182 -22.65 31.61 4.96
C ALA A 182 -22.96 32.53 6.16
N CYS A 183 -24.12 33.21 6.14
CA CYS A 183 -24.54 34.15 7.21
C CYS A 183 -25.05 33.50 8.51
N GLY A 184 -25.32 32.19 8.54
CA GLY A 184 -25.72 31.47 9.75
C GLY A 184 -27.19 31.50 10.18
N LEU A 185 -28.01 32.41 9.65
CA LEU A 185 -29.44 32.54 9.99
C LEU A 185 -30.22 31.21 9.90
N CYS A 186 -29.90 30.38 8.90
CA CYS A 186 -30.54 29.09 8.70
C CYS A 186 -30.25 28.07 9.81
N ALA A 187 -29.03 28.07 10.37
CA ALA A 187 -28.65 27.19 11.47
C ALA A 187 -29.23 27.66 12.80
N GLU A 188 -29.25 28.97 13.05
CA GLU A 188 -29.85 29.54 14.27
C GLU A 188 -31.31 29.10 14.45
N LYS A 189 -32.09 29.06 13.36
CA LYS A 189 -33.51 28.66 13.39
C LYS A 189 -33.76 27.17 13.23
N CYS A 190 -32.73 26.36 12.98
CA CYS A 190 -32.91 24.92 12.84
C CYS A 190 -33.25 24.30 14.21
N PRO A 191 -34.39 23.56 14.34
CA PRO A 191 -34.79 23.00 15.63
C PRO A 191 -33.99 21.74 16.01
N ILE A 192 -33.37 21.07 15.04
CA ILE A 192 -32.68 19.79 15.26
C ILE A 192 -31.27 20.01 15.80
N LYS A 193 -30.91 19.21 16.80
CA LYS A 193 -29.56 19.11 17.37
C LYS A 193 -29.00 17.73 17.03
N VAL A 194 -27.77 17.70 16.53
CA VAL A 194 -27.03 16.49 16.13
C VAL A 194 -25.67 16.54 16.83
N PRO A 195 -25.11 15.42 17.32
CA PRO A 195 -23.73 15.39 17.81
C PRO A 195 -22.75 15.92 16.76
N ASP A 196 -21.83 16.80 17.16
CA ASP A 196 -20.84 17.39 16.26
C ASP A 196 -19.64 16.47 16.06
N GLU A 197 -19.51 15.90 14.87
CA GLU A 197 -18.46 14.93 14.52
C GLU A 197 -17.07 15.55 14.49
N PHE A 198 -16.95 16.84 14.14
CA PHE A 198 -15.67 17.55 14.16
C PHE A 198 -15.15 17.69 15.60
N ASN A 199 -16.07 17.81 16.56
CA ASN A 199 -15.78 17.89 17.98
C ASN A 199 -15.98 16.57 18.74
N TYR A 200 -16.01 15.42 18.04
CA TYR A 200 -16.14 14.09 18.66
C TYR A 200 -17.35 13.96 19.61
N GLY A 201 -18.47 14.61 19.26
CA GLY A 201 -19.71 14.58 20.04
C GLY A 201 -19.71 15.43 21.32
N LEU A 202 -18.63 16.16 21.61
CA LEU A 202 -18.50 16.99 22.81
C LEU A 202 -19.40 18.25 22.79
N ARG A 203 -19.94 18.61 21.62
CA ARG A 203 -21.02 19.59 21.47
C ARG A 203 -22.03 19.10 20.46
N THR A 204 -23.15 19.81 20.35
CA THR A 204 -24.13 19.57 19.30
C THR A 204 -24.01 20.64 18.21
N ARG A 205 -24.21 20.22 16.96
CA ARG A 205 -24.45 21.07 15.80
C ARG A 205 -25.92 20.98 15.39
N LYS A 206 -26.29 21.73 14.35
CA LYS A 206 -27.61 21.69 13.74
C LYS A 206 -27.63 20.76 12.52
N ALA A 207 -28.83 20.42 12.03
CA ALA A 207 -28.95 19.64 10.80
C ALA A 207 -28.45 20.43 9.58
N ILE A 208 -28.68 21.75 9.51
CA ILE A 208 -28.00 22.65 8.58
C ILE A 208 -26.80 23.29 9.28
N TYR A 209 -25.60 23.12 8.75
CA TYR A 209 -24.36 23.46 9.45
C TYR A 209 -23.21 23.81 8.51
N VAL A 210 -22.14 24.38 9.07
CA VAL A 210 -20.81 24.43 8.46
C VAL A 210 -19.91 23.51 9.29
N PRO A 211 -18.99 22.72 8.70
CA PRO A 211 -18.19 21.73 9.44
C PRO A 211 -17.39 22.31 10.61
N HIS A 212 -16.75 23.47 10.42
CA HIS A 212 -16.03 24.23 11.45
C HIS A 212 -15.79 25.67 10.98
N GLU A 213 -15.30 26.52 11.87
CA GLU A 213 -15.19 27.98 11.70
C GLU A 213 -14.18 28.38 10.60
N MET A 214 -13.29 27.48 10.21
CA MET A 214 -12.25 27.67 9.19
C MET A 214 -12.44 26.73 7.99
N ALA A 215 -13.66 26.23 7.78
CA ALA A 215 -13.95 25.28 6.71
C ALA A 215 -13.68 25.88 5.32
N VAL A 216 -13.16 25.07 4.40
CA VAL A 216 -12.94 25.43 3.00
C VAL A 216 -13.56 24.35 2.11
N PRO A 217 -14.59 24.68 1.31
CA PRO A 217 -15.25 25.97 1.21
C PRO A 217 -16.08 26.30 2.47
N TYR A 218 -16.11 27.57 2.87
CA TYR A 218 -16.93 28.04 3.99
C TYR A 218 -18.40 28.19 3.56
N LYS A 219 -19.10 27.05 3.44
CA LYS A 219 -20.47 26.97 2.92
C LYS A 219 -21.30 26.03 3.76
N TYR A 220 -22.57 26.39 3.97
CA TYR A 220 -23.53 25.53 4.68
C TYR A 220 -23.88 24.30 3.84
N LEU A 221 -24.29 23.23 4.53
CA LEU A 221 -24.93 22.05 3.96
C LEU A 221 -26.00 21.52 4.91
N ILE A 222 -26.90 20.69 4.39
CA ILE A 222 -27.92 20.01 5.19
C ILE A 222 -27.55 18.53 5.34
N ASP A 223 -27.54 18.07 6.58
CA ASP A 223 -27.48 16.66 6.94
C ASP A 223 -28.83 15.98 6.66
N GLU A 224 -28.88 15.19 5.60
CA GLU A 224 -30.08 14.49 5.15
C GLU A 224 -30.61 13.48 6.17
N GLN A 225 -29.74 12.90 7.01
CA GLN A 225 -30.13 11.87 7.97
C GLN A 225 -30.92 12.45 9.14
N HIS A 226 -30.73 13.73 9.44
CA HIS A 226 -31.32 14.40 10.61
C HIS A 226 -32.28 15.54 10.24
N CYS A 227 -32.32 15.99 8.98
CA CYS A 227 -33.22 17.05 8.55
C CYS A 227 -34.69 16.61 8.54
N LEU A 228 -35.56 17.31 9.27
CA LEU A 228 -36.99 17.00 9.34
C LEU A 228 -37.73 17.14 8.01
N TYR A 229 -37.22 17.96 7.07
CA TYR A 229 -37.81 18.01 5.73
C TYR A 229 -37.47 16.75 4.93
N LEU A 230 -36.19 16.42 4.84
CA LEU A 230 -35.72 15.32 3.99
C LEU A 230 -36.15 13.95 4.54
N THR A 231 -36.35 13.84 5.85
CA THR A 231 -36.80 12.60 6.50
C THR A 231 -38.32 12.49 6.66
N LYS A 232 -39.02 13.61 6.94
CA LYS A 232 -40.45 13.59 7.31
C LYS A 232 -41.34 14.57 6.53
N GLY A 233 -40.77 15.45 5.71
CA GLY A 233 -41.50 16.43 4.91
C GLY A 233 -42.08 17.64 5.68
N VAL A 234 -41.75 17.83 6.96
CA VAL A 234 -42.51 18.74 7.85
C VAL A 234 -41.89 20.12 8.14
N CYS A 235 -40.64 20.41 7.77
CA CYS A 235 -39.95 21.65 8.20
C CYS A 235 -39.23 22.37 7.05
N ARG A 236 -39.58 23.61 6.72
CA ARG A 236 -38.90 24.42 5.68
C ARG A 236 -38.34 25.75 6.20
N ILE A 237 -38.04 25.83 7.50
CA ILE A 237 -37.65 27.10 8.16
C ILE A 237 -36.35 27.67 7.55
N CYS A 238 -35.35 26.82 7.30
CA CYS A 238 -34.07 27.26 6.72
C CYS A 238 -34.23 27.85 5.31
N GLU A 239 -35.13 27.30 4.49
CA GLU A 239 -35.49 27.81 3.16
C GLU A 239 -36.15 29.19 3.26
N LYS A 240 -37.17 29.32 4.12
CA LYS A 240 -37.93 30.57 4.31
C LYS A 240 -37.07 31.75 4.79
N ILE A 241 -36.07 31.49 5.63
CA ILE A 241 -35.23 32.55 6.22
C ILE A 241 -33.96 32.83 5.43
N CYS A 242 -33.63 32.05 4.40
CA CYS A 242 -32.41 32.25 3.62
C CYS A 242 -32.57 33.44 2.66
N PRO A 243 -31.87 34.57 2.88
CA PRO A 243 -32.05 35.76 2.03
C PRO A 243 -31.57 35.54 0.59
N GLN A 244 -30.60 34.63 0.39
CA GLN A 244 -30.02 34.32 -0.91
C GLN A 244 -30.74 33.20 -1.65
N GLN A 245 -31.82 32.64 -1.07
CA GLN A 245 -32.55 31.49 -1.64
C GLN A 245 -31.61 30.35 -2.06
N ALA A 246 -30.62 30.08 -1.22
CA ALA A 246 -29.59 29.08 -1.50
C ALA A 246 -30.03 27.65 -1.13
N ILE A 247 -31.06 27.48 -0.31
CA ILE A 247 -31.56 26.15 0.09
C ILE A 247 -32.24 25.48 -1.11
N ASN A 248 -31.86 24.24 -1.40
CA ASN A 248 -32.44 23.45 -2.47
C ASN A 248 -32.61 22.00 -2.03
N PHE A 249 -33.80 21.64 -1.54
CA PHE A 249 -34.09 20.27 -1.11
C PHE A 249 -34.19 19.26 -2.26
N GLU A 250 -34.32 19.74 -3.51
CA GLU A 250 -34.37 18.90 -4.71
C GLU A 250 -32.98 18.60 -5.27
N ASP A 251 -31.90 19.03 -4.59
CA ASP A 251 -30.54 18.68 -4.97
C ASP A 251 -30.34 17.16 -4.88
N LYS A 252 -29.78 16.56 -5.94
CA LYS A 252 -29.60 15.11 -6.08
C LYS A 252 -28.13 14.77 -6.26
N PRO A 253 -27.70 13.55 -5.89
CA PRO A 253 -26.35 13.08 -6.20
C PRO A 253 -26.06 13.21 -7.70
N LYS A 254 -24.88 13.74 -8.05
CA LYS A 254 -24.44 13.93 -9.44
C LYS A 254 -23.22 13.07 -9.72
N LYS A 255 -23.21 12.39 -10.87
CA LYS A 255 -22.04 11.66 -11.37
C LYS A 255 -21.23 12.54 -12.29
N LEU A 256 -20.01 12.86 -11.89
CA LEU A 256 -19.03 13.56 -12.70
C LEU A 256 -18.03 12.56 -13.26
N ASN A 257 -17.93 12.48 -14.59
CA ASN A 257 -16.91 11.65 -15.25
C ASN A 257 -15.74 12.52 -15.67
N VAL A 258 -14.54 12.17 -15.21
CA VAL A 258 -13.30 12.84 -15.58
C VAL A 258 -12.29 11.84 -16.12
N THR A 259 -11.42 12.29 -17.00
CA THR A 259 -10.26 11.52 -17.44
C THR A 259 -9.00 12.15 -16.88
N VAL A 260 -8.17 11.33 -16.22
CA VAL A 260 -6.91 11.77 -15.60
C VAL A 260 -5.77 10.85 -16.02
N ASP A 261 -4.56 11.39 -15.96
CA ASP A 261 -3.34 10.75 -16.42
C ASP A 261 -2.60 10.04 -15.26
N ALA A 262 -2.77 10.54 -14.03
CA ALA A 262 -2.27 9.94 -12.80
C ALA A 262 -3.24 10.13 -11.63
N ILE A 263 -3.10 9.31 -10.58
CA ILE A 263 -3.91 9.35 -9.36
C ILE A 263 -3.00 9.34 -8.13
N ILE A 264 -3.26 10.20 -7.15
CA ILE A 264 -2.60 10.21 -5.84
C ILE A 264 -3.65 9.96 -4.76
N VAL A 265 -3.42 8.96 -3.91
CA VAL A 265 -4.31 8.60 -2.80
C VAL A 265 -3.76 9.13 -1.48
N ALA A 266 -4.52 10.01 -0.85
CA ALA A 266 -4.15 10.75 0.36
C ALA A 266 -5.29 10.76 1.40
N THR A 267 -6.04 9.65 1.51
CA THR A 267 -7.27 9.55 2.33
C THR A 267 -7.05 9.56 3.85
N GLY A 268 -5.79 9.57 4.29
CA GLY A 268 -5.45 9.72 5.71
C GLY A 268 -5.80 8.49 6.55
N TYR A 269 -6.34 8.74 7.74
CA TYR A 269 -6.54 7.73 8.78
C TYR A 269 -7.75 8.08 9.67
N ASP A 270 -8.20 7.08 10.43
CA ASP A 270 -9.15 7.26 11.54
C ASP A 270 -8.50 6.90 12.89
N PRO A 271 -8.91 7.56 13.99
CA PRO A 271 -8.50 7.13 15.33
C PRO A 271 -9.01 5.72 15.62
N PHE A 272 -8.20 4.92 16.32
CA PHE A 272 -8.63 3.62 16.81
C PHE A 272 -9.83 3.77 17.75
N ASP A 273 -10.82 2.89 17.58
CA ASP A 273 -11.99 2.80 18.44
C ASP A 273 -11.64 2.13 19.77
N ALA A 274 -11.45 2.96 20.81
CA ALA A 274 -11.05 2.52 22.14
C ALA A 274 -12.14 1.74 22.89
N THR A 275 -13.40 1.73 22.42
CA THR A 275 -14.46 0.92 23.06
C THR A 275 -14.16 -0.58 23.01
N LYS A 276 -13.29 -1.00 22.07
CA LYS A 276 -12.82 -2.38 21.91
C LYS A 276 -11.86 -2.84 23.02
N LEU A 277 -11.40 -1.94 23.87
CA LEU A 277 -10.50 -2.22 24.99
C LEU A 277 -11.25 -1.90 26.29
N GLU A 278 -12.13 -2.82 26.69
CA GLU A 278 -13.04 -2.66 27.84
C GLU A 278 -12.29 -2.33 29.14
N GLN A 279 -11.07 -2.84 29.30
CA GLN A 279 -10.23 -2.58 30.46
C GLN A 279 -9.87 -1.10 30.65
N TYR A 280 -10.00 -0.28 29.61
CA TYR A 280 -9.76 1.15 29.68
C TYR A 280 -11.05 1.98 29.82
N GLY A 281 -12.24 1.35 29.84
CA GLY A 281 -13.48 2.01 30.24
C GLY A 281 -13.98 3.15 29.33
N TYR A 282 -13.43 3.30 28.12
CA TYR A 282 -13.91 4.32 27.17
C TYR A 282 -15.33 4.01 26.69
N GLY A 283 -16.20 5.03 26.72
CA GLY A 283 -17.64 4.90 26.45
C GLY A 283 -18.47 4.43 27.66
N LYS A 284 -17.81 3.90 28.70
CA LYS A 284 -18.44 3.53 29.98
C LYS A 284 -18.28 4.64 31.03
N TYR A 285 -17.06 5.15 31.19
CA TYR A 285 -16.75 6.20 32.16
C TYR A 285 -16.61 7.54 31.47
N ALA A 286 -17.37 8.54 31.93
CA ALA A 286 -17.40 9.87 31.30
C ALA A 286 -16.04 10.58 31.34
N ASN A 287 -15.24 10.31 32.38
CA ASN A 287 -13.92 10.90 32.58
C ASN A 287 -12.77 10.13 31.91
N VAL A 288 -13.09 9.15 31.05
CA VAL A 288 -12.14 8.55 30.12
C VAL A 288 -12.41 9.07 28.72
N ILE A 289 -11.46 9.82 28.16
CA ILE A 289 -11.55 10.39 26.82
C ILE A 289 -10.43 9.87 25.92
N ILE A 290 -10.56 10.03 24.61
CA ILE A 290 -9.46 9.79 23.66
C ILE A 290 -8.67 11.08 23.40
N ALA A 291 -7.39 10.96 23.07
CA ALA A 291 -6.52 12.10 22.79
C ALA A 291 -7.08 13.11 21.77
N PRO A 292 -7.79 12.70 20.68
CA PRO A 292 -8.47 13.65 19.80
C PRO A 292 -9.58 14.47 20.46
N GLN A 293 -10.29 13.94 21.47
CA GLN A 293 -11.25 14.74 22.25
C GLN A 293 -10.52 15.81 23.07
N LEU A 294 -9.35 15.48 23.64
CA LEU A 294 -8.54 16.46 24.36
C LEU A 294 -8.09 17.61 23.46
N GLU A 295 -7.71 17.34 22.19
CA GLU A 295 -7.42 18.42 21.21
C GLU A 295 -8.56 19.44 21.10
N ARG A 296 -9.80 18.95 21.15
CA ARG A 296 -10.98 19.81 21.06
C ARG A 296 -11.21 20.57 22.37
N LEU A 297 -11.01 19.93 23.53
CA LEU A 297 -11.14 20.59 24.83
C LEU A 297 -10.12 21.71 25.06
N VAL A 298 -8.87 21.53 24.61
CA VAL A 298 -7.83 22.56 24.77
C VAL A 298 -7.94 23.70 23.75
N MET A 299 -8.70 23.51 22.66
CA MET A 299 -8.85 24.52 21.62
C MET A 299 -9.77 25.66 22.10
N PRO A 300 -9.37 26.95 21.98
CA PRO A 300 -10.22 28.08 22.35
C PRO A 300 -11.56 28.16 21.60
N THR A 301 -11.59 27.73 20.33
CA THR A 301 -12.82 27.62 19.53
C THR A 301 -13.53 26.27 19.70
N GLY A 302 -13.01 25.42 20.60
CA GLY A 302 -13.57 24.12 20.91
C GLY A 302 -14.83 24.18 21.79
N PRO A 303 -15.43 23.02 22.09
CA PRO A 303 -16.69 22.90 22.83
C PRO A 303 -16.65 23.52 24.24
N THR A 304 -15.48 23.60 24.87
CA THR A 304 -15.31 24.09 26.24
C THR A 304 -14.48 25.37 26.33
N ALA A 305 -14.31 26.08 25.20
CA ALA A 305 -13.53 27.32 25.11
C ALA A 305 -12.12 27.23 25.72
N GLY A 306 -11.42 26.11 25.46
CA GLY A 306 -10.07 25.86 25.96
C GLY A 306 -9.98 25.32 27.39
N LYS A 307 -11.12 25.13 28.08
CA LYS A 307 -11.16 24.59 29.45
C LYS A 307 -11.15 23.06 29.41
N VAL A 308 -10.15 22.46 30.02
CA VAL A 308 -10.07 21.01 30.21
C VAL A 308 -10.86 20.62 31.46
N ILE A 309 -12.05 20.07 31.22
CA ILE A 309 -13.02 19.70 32.25
C ILE A 309 -13.24 18.19 32.27
N ARG A 310 -13.72 17.71 33.42
CA ARG A 310 -14.34 16.41 33.60
C ARG A 310 -15.70 16.40 32.90
N LEU A 311 -15.97 15.38 32.08
CA LEU A 311 -17.25 15.30 31.37
C LEU A 311 -18.40 14.84 32.27
N SER A 312 -18.10 14.25 33.44
CA SER A 312 -19.11 13.84 34.41
C SER A 312 -19.79 15.00 35.15
N ASP A 313 -19.02 16.01 35.56
CA ASP A 313 -19.49 17.09 36.44
C ASP A 313 -19.08 18.51 36.01
N GLY A 314 -18.32 18.64 34.93
CA GLY A 314 -17.91 19.93 34.36
C GLY A 314 -16.79 20.66 35.13
N LYS A 315 -16.24 20.05 36.19
CA LYS A 315 -15.14 20.66 36.97
C LYS A 315 -13.82 20.60 36.21
N ILE A 316 -12.91 21.54 36.50
CA ILE A 316 -11.57 21.55 35.93
C ILE A 316 -10.80 20.30 36.38
N ALA A 317 -10.22 19.57 35.41
CA ALA A 317 -9.35 18.44 35.71
C ALA A 317 -7.97 18.96 36.14
N LYS A 318 -7.52 18.55 37.34
CA LYS A 318 -6.22 18.93 37.92
C LYS A 318 -5.19 17.81 37.78
N ARG A 319 -5.61 16.55 37.99
CA ARG A 319 -4.76 15.36 37.88
C ARG A 319 -5.15 14.53 36.66
N ILE A 320 -4.26 14.46 35.68
CA ILE A 320 -4.56 13.89 34.35
C ILE A 320 -3.55 12.80 34.00
N ALA A 321 -4.04 11.64 33.57
CA ALA A 321 -3.21 10.54 33.08
C ALA A 321 -3.36 10.33 31.58
N PHE A 322 -2.25 10.08 30.89
CA PHE A 322 -2.21 9.59 29.52
C PHE A 322 -1.84 8.11 29.50
N ILE A 323 -2.59 7.31 28.74
CA ILE A 323 -2.31 5.89 28.54
C ILE A 323 -1.81 5.69 27.12
N GLN A 324 -0.55 5.30 26.97
CA GLN A 324 0.08 5.08 25.66
C GLN A 324 -0.29 3.73 25.04
N CYS A 325 -0.08 3.62 23.73
CA CYS A 325 -0.25 2.38 22.95
C CYS A 325 -1.70 1.82 22.95
N VAL A 326 -2.71 2.65 23.15
CA VAL A 326 -4.12 2.20 23.08
C VAL A 326 -4.45 1.87 21.62
N GLY A 327 -4.73 0.59 21.32
CA GLY A 327 -4.97 0.13 19.94
C GLY A 327 -3.72 0.00 19.08
N SER A 328 -2.53 -0.13 19.69
CA SER A 328 -1.24 -0.28 19.00
C SER A 328 -0.28 -1.14 19.82
N ARG A 329 0.66 -1.81 19.15
CA ARG A 329 1.61 -2.73 19.80
C ARG A 329 0.90 -3.78 20.66
N ASP A 330 -0.26 -4.23 20.19
CA ASP A 330 -1.11 -5.18 20.89
C ASP A 330 -1.48 -6.35 19.97
N LYS A 331 -0.88 -7.50 20.26
CA LYS A 331 -1.13 -8.73 19.51
C LYS A 331 -2.52 -9.31 19.77
N THR A 332 -3.12 -9.03 20.93
CA THR A 332 -4.42 -9.61 21.33
C THR A 332 -5.57 -9.14 20.43
N ILE A 333 -5.44 -7.95 19.85
CA ILE A 333 -6.38 -7.36 18.88
C ILE A 333 -5.83 -7.35 17.45
N ASN A 334 -4.82 -8.17 17.16
CA ASN A 334 -4.13 -8.24 15.86
C ASN A 334 -3.57 -6.90 15.37
N ARG A 335 -3.01 -6.09 16.29
CA ARG A 335 -2.37 -4.80 15.98
C ARG A 335 -0.96 -4.70 16.58
N PRO A 336 -0.01 -5.56 16.14
CA PRO A 336 1.36 -5.57 16.67
C PRO A 336 2.17 -4.31 16.33
N GLY A 337 1.75 -3.54 15.31
CA GLY A 337 2.45 -2.35 14.83
C GLY A 337 2.35 -1.13 15.76
N CYS A 338 3.30 -0.21 15.62
CA CYS A 338 3.29 1.09 16.33
C CYS A 338 2.60 2.17 15.49
N SER A 339 1.77 3.00 16.13
CA SER A 339 1.13 4.15 15.47
C SER A 339 2.00 5.40 15.33
N ARG A 340 3.28 5.31 15.72
CA ARG A 340 4.36 6.27 15.48
C ARG A 340 4.25 7.65 16.16
N ILE A 341 3.08 8.28 16.17
CA ILE A 341 2.88 9.66 16.63
C ILE A 341 2.32 9.79 18.05
N CYS A 342 1.84 8.69 18.65
CA CYS A 342 1.12 8.73 19.92
C CYS A 342 1.97 9.15 21.11
N CYS A 343 3.28 8.89 21.10
CA CYS A 343 4.18 9.43 22.11
C CYS A 343 4.23 10.96 22.02
N MET A 344 4.41 11.50 20.82
CA MET A 344 4.65 12.93 20.65
C MET A 344 3.41 13.79 20.84
N TYR A 345 2.23 13.38 20.37
CA TYR A 345 1.04 14.17 20.67
C TYR A 345 0.69 14.13 22.16
N ALA A 346 1.01 13.04 22.89
CA ALA A 346 0.75 12.96 24.33
C ALA A 346 1.68 13.91 25.09
N VAL A 347 2.98 13.93 24.74
CA VAL A 347 3.94 14.90 25.26
C VAL A 347 3.47 16.33 24.97
N LYS A 348 3.03 16.61 23.73
CA LYS A 348 2.49 17.92 23.36
C LYS A 348 1.28 18.32 24.18
N GLN A 349 0.29 17.44 24.29
CA GLN A 349 -0.92 17.69 25.07
C GLN A 349 -0.60 17.89 26.55
N ALA A 350 0.33 17.12 27.13
CA ALA A 350 0.79 17.30 28.49
C ALA A 350 1.47 18.66 28.72
N MET A 351 2.31 19.10 27.79
CA MET A 351 2.92 20.44 27.85
C MET A 351 1.88 21.56 27.74
N ILE A 352 0.88 21.42 26.85
CA ILE A 352 -0.22 22.40 26.75
C ILE A 352 -0.96 22.49 28.09
N LEU A 353 -1.24 21.35 28.74
CA LEU A 353 -1.90 21.31 30.05
C LEU A 353 -1.08 22.05 31.11
N LYS A 354 0.25 21.84 31.16
CA LYS A 354 1.18 22.53 32.06
C LYS A 354 1.32 24.03 31.76
N ARG A 355 1.24 24.45 30.48
CA ARG A 355 1.24 25.88 30.11
C ARG A 355 -0.04 26.60 30.55
N GLN A 356 -1.18 25.92 30.45
CA GLN A 356 -2.46 26.47 30.90
C GLN A 356 -2.52 26.58 32.43
N ASP A 357 -1.95 25.60 33.14
CA ASP A 357 -1.85 25.58 34.59
C ASP A 357 -0.66 24.73 35.02
N ILE A 358 0.39 25.39 35.52
CA ILE A 358 1.65 24.75 35.92
C ILE A 358 1.48 23.81 37.12
N THR A 359 0.42 24.02 37.92
CA THR A 359 0.13 23.24 39.13
C THR A 359 -0.57 21.91 38.84
N ARG A 360 -0.96 21.66 37.58
CA ARG A 360 -1.57 20.38 37.19
C ARG A 360 -0.60 19.22 37.33
N ASP A 361 -1.13 18.11 37.82
CA ASP A 361 -0.41 16.86 37.93
C ASP A 361 -0.66 16.03 36.66
N VAL A 362 0.34 15.93 35.78
CA VAL A 362 0.20 15.26 34.48
C VAL A 362 1.14 14.06 34.40
N TYR A 363 0.58 12.89 34.12
CA TYR A 363 1.29 11.62 34.07
C TYR A 363 1.14 10.96 32.69
N ILE A 364 2.21 10.36 32.18
CA ILE A 364 2.21 9.58 30.93
C ILE A 364 2.67 8.15 31.23
N PHE A 365 1.76 7.19 31.10
CA PHE A 365 2.03 5.76 31.26
C PHE A 365 2.45 5.16 29.92
N TYR A 366 3.68 4.66 29.82
CA TYR A 366 4.29 4.25 28.56
C TYR A 366 5.08 2.93 28.65
N ILE A 367 5.33 2.31 27.50
CA ILE A 367 6.23 1.14 27.37
C ILE A 367 7.63 1.61 26.95
N ASP A 368 7.68 2.26 25.80
CA ASP A 368 8.84 2.96 25.26
C ASP A 368 8.38 4.32 24.74
N LEU A 369 9.18 5.35 25.00
CA LEU A 369 8.93 6.67 24.44
C LEU A 369 9.63 6.77 23.09
N ARG A 370 8.87 7.06 22.04
CA ARG A 370 9.37 7.08 20.66
C ARG A 370 9.45 8.51 20.12
N ALA A 371 10.46 9.23 20.57
CA ALA A 371 10.77 10.62 20.19
C ALA A 371 11.85 10.67 19.08
N PHE A 372 11.60 10.02 17.94
CA PHE A 372 12.64 9.73 16.93
C PHE A 372 12.88 10.84 15.88
N GLY A 373 11.99 11.84 15.79
CA GLY A 373 12.07 12.92 14.80
C GLY A 373 13.06 14.02 15.21
N LYS A 374 13.40 14.91 14.27
CA LYS A 374 14.26 16.06 14.57
C LYS A 374 13.61 16.96 15.62
N GLY A 375 14.29 17.21 16.73
CA GLY A 375 13.78 18.02 17.83
C GLY A 375 12.82 17.29 18.77
N PHE A 376 12.55 15.99 18.57
CA PHE A 376 11.54 15.28 19.36
C PHE A 376 12.06 14.89 20.74
N GLU A 377 13.33 14.50 20.86
CA GLU A 377 13.95 14.16 22.14
C GLU A 377 14.05 15.41 23.03
N GLU A 378 14.49 16.53 22.47
CA GLU A 378 14.55 17.82 23.16
C GLU A 378 13.16 18.30 23.58
N TYR A 379 12.14 18.01 22.76
CA TYR A 379 10.75 18.31 23.09
C TYR A 379 10.24 17.44 24.26
N TYR A 380 10.63 16.17 24.31
CA TYR A 380 10.38 15.30 25.45
C TYR A 380 11.09 15.79 26.72
N MET A 381 12.38 16.13 26.64
CA MET A 381 13.14 16.68 27.77
C MET A 381 12.48 17.94 28.33
N ARG A 382 12.02 18.84 27.45
CA ARG A 382 11.27 20.04 27.86
C ARG A 382 10.00 19.70 28.63
N ALA A 383 9.27 18.66 28.24
CA ALA A 383 8.10 18.22 29.00
C ALA A 383 8.47 17.72 30.41
N GLN A 384 9.60 17.03 30.55
CA GLN A 384 10.12 16.63 31.87
C GLN A 384 10.49 17.84 32.73
N GLU A 385 11.17 18.84 32.15
CA GLU A 385 11.52 20.11 32.81
C GLU A 385 10.26 20.88 33.28
N MET A 386 9.15 20.76 32.55
CA MET A 386 7.85 21.31 32.92
C MET A 386 7.12 20.48 34.01
N GLY A 387 7.75 19.43 34.53
CA GLY A 387 7.21 18.58 35.59
C GLY A 387 6.16 17.58 35.14
N VAL A 388 6.13 17.20 33.85
CA VAL A 388 5.34 16.06 33.37
C VAL A 388 6.00 14.77 33.86
N GLN A 389 5.20 13.90 34.49
CA GLN A 389 5.66 12.64 35.06
C GLN A 389 5.56 11.52 34.04
N PHE A 390 6.61 10.70 33.90
CA PHE A 390 6.65 9.58 32.97
C PHE A 390 6.79 8.28 33.76
N ILE A 391 5.79 7.39 33.62
CA ILE A 391 5.76 6.09 34.30
C ILE A 391 5.93 5.00 33.25
N ARG A 392 7.02 4.24 33.37
CA ARG A 392 7.26 3.11 32.45
C ARG A 392 6.47 1.90 32.92
N GLY A 393 5.25 1.79 32.43
CA GLY A 393 4.31 0.73 32.76
C GLY A 393 3.14 0.72 31.78
N ARG A 394 2.83 -0.44 31.21
CA ARG A 394 1.58 -0.61 30.46
C ARG A 394 0.45 -0.72 31.47
N VAL A 395 -0.52 0.20 31.39
CA VAL A 395 -1.72 0.16 32.24
C VAL A 395 -2.47 -1.15 32.01
N ALA A 396 -2.77 -1.85 33.11
CA ALA A 396 -3.52 -3.09 33.10
C ALA A 396 -5.02 -2.82 32.92
N GLU A 397 -5.58 -1.95 33.76
CA GLU A 397 -6.98 -1.55 33.73
C GLU A 397 -7.20 -0.16 34.34
N VAL A 398 -8.40 0.39 34.11
CA VAL A 398 -8.91 1.57 34.80
C VAL A 398 -10.27 1.28 35.43
N VAL A 399 -10.51 1.84 36.61
CA VAL A 399 -11.75 1.68 37.37
C VAL A 399 -12.27 3.06 37.78
N GLU A 400 -13.57 3.29 37.68
CA GLU A 400 -14.19 4.52 38.16
C GLU A 400 -14.60 4.37 39.63
N ASP A 401 -14.27 5.36 40.47
CA ASP A 401 -14.88 5.50 41.79
C ASP A 401 -16.35 5.92 41.61
N PRO A 402 -17.32 5.13 42.12
CA PRO A 402 -18.74 5.37 41.88
C PRO A 402 -19.25 6.69 42.51
N ILE A 403 -18.60 7.18 43.57
CA ILE A 403 -18.97 8.39 44.33
C ILE A 403 -18.30 9.62 43.71
N THR A 404 -16.96 9.61 43.64
CA THR A 404 -16.21 10.80 43.21
C THR A 404 -16.19 10.95 41.69
N LYS A 405 -16.45 9.87 40.94
CA LYS A 405 -16.26 9.78 39.49
C LYS A 405 -14.81 9.94 39.04
N ASN A 406 -13.86 9.81 39.95
CA ASN A 406 -12.43 9.79 39.64
C ASN A 406 -12.07 8.44 39.00
N ILE A 407 -11.00 8.43 38.21
CA ILE A 407 -10.53 7.23 37.54
C ILE A 407 -9.26 6.75 38.22
N ILE A 408 -9.32 5.51 38.71
CA ILE A 408 -8.21 4.79 39.31
C ILE A 408 -7.49 4.02 38.20
N VAL A 409 -6.20 4.28 38.01
CA VAL A 409 -5.35 3.63 37.01
C VAL A 409 -4.43 2.64 37.70
N ARG A 410 -4.48 1.37 37.26
CA ARG A 410 -3.63 0.28 37.78
C ARG A 410 -2.55 -0.09 36.78
N ALA A 411 -1.30 -0.02 37.20
CA ALA A 411 -0.16 -0.37 36.37
C ALA A 411 0.98 -0.95 37.22
N GLU A 412 1.93 -1.60 36.57
CA GLU A 412 3.24 -1.88 37.15
C GLU A 412 4.21 -0.78 36.73
N ASP A 413 4.86 -0.11 37.69
CA ASP A 413 6.05 0.69 37.37
C ASP A 413 7.25 -0.26 37.22
N THR A 414 7.59 -0.54 35.97
CA THR A 414 8.64 -1.51 35.62
C THR A 414 10.04 -1.04 36.00
N LEU A 415 10.26 0.24 36.31
CA LEU A 415 11.56 0.73 36.77
C LEU A 415 11.80 0.43 38.26
N THR A 416 10.72 0.36 39.04
CA THR A 416 10.78 0.08 40.48
C THR A 416 10.29 -1.31 40.85
N GLY A 417 9.64 -2.03 39.91
CA GLY A 417 9.06 -3.35 40.13
C GLY A 417 7.82 -3.32 41.05
N ARG A 418 7.17 -2.17 41.19
CA ARG A 418 6.04 -1.98 42.11
C ARG A 418 4.73 -1.86 41.35
N MET A 419 3.70 -2.52 41.87
CA MET A 419 2.33 -2.23 41.47
C MET A 419 1.93 -0.87 42.01
N ILE A 420 1.35 -0.04 41.14
CA ILE A 420 0.86 1.30 41.48
C ILE A 420 -0.62 1.40 41.17
N GLU A 421 -1.33 2.07 42.07
CA GLU A 421 -2.73 2.43 41.94
C GLU A 421 -2.82 3.94 42.19
N LEU A 422 -3.13 4.70 41.14
CA LEU A 422 -3.15 6.16 41.18
C LEU A 422 -4.50 6.69 40.70
N GLU A 423 -5.03 7.66 41.42
CA GLU A 423 -6.34 8.28 41.16
C GLU A 423 -6.20 9.57 40.33
N PHE A 424 -7.04 9.74 39.32
CA PHE A 424 -7.03 10.85 38.37
C PHE A 424 -8.42 11.47 38.18
N ASP A 425 -8.46 12.77 37.91
CA ASP A 425 -9.68 13.46 37.50
C ASP A 425 -10.11 13.07 36.09
N LEU A 426 -9.14 12.87 35.20
CA LEU A 426 -9.35 12.62 33.78
C LEU A 426 -8.27 11.67 33.25
N VAL A 427 -8.69 10.65 32.49
CA VAL A 427 -7.79 9.75 31.77
C VAL A 427 -7.94 9.97 30.27
N VAL A 428 -6.79 10.09 29.59
CA VAL A 428 -6.67 10.35 28.17
C VAL A 428 -6.03 9.15 27.50
N LEU A 429 -6.79 8.48 26.64
CA LEU A 429 -6.33 7.34 25.88
C LEU A 429 -5.60 7.82 24.62
N SER A 430 -4.30 7.54 24.55
CA SER A 430 -3.50 7.82 23.37
C SER A 430 -3.74 6.73 22.31
N VAL A 431 -4.88 6.87 21.62
CA VAL A 431 -5.36 5.96 20.57
C VAL A 431 -4.46 5.94 19.33
N GLY A 432 -4.22 4.73 18.83
CA GLY A 432 -3.51 4.49 17.59
C GLY A 432 -4.27 4.94 16.34
N LEU A 433 -3.61 4.77 15.19
CA LEU A 433 -4.13 5.13 13.87
C LEU A 433 -4.58 3.86 13.15
N VAL A 434 -5.78 3.88 12.59
CA VAL A 434 -6.31 2.83 11.70
C VAL A 434 -6.52 3.40 10.29
N PRO A 435 -6.57 2.56 9.25
CA PRO A 435 -6.93 3.01 7.91
C PRO A 435 -8.28 3.73 7.92
N SER A 436 -8.41 4.78 7.12
CA SER A 436 -9.67 5.53 6.98
C SER A 436 -10.84 4.62 6.57
N ALA A 437 -12.03 4.88 7.09
CA ALA A 437 -13.25 4.16 6.73
C ALA A 437 -13.50 4.23 5.21
N GLY A 438 -13.46 3.07 4.56
CA GLY A 438 -13.58 2.93 3.11
C GLY A 438 -12.27 2.62 2.37
N THR A 439 -11.13 2.53 3.07
CA THR A 439 -9.83 2.17 2.45
C THR A 439 -9.91 0.88 1.63
N GLU A 440 -10.49 -0.20 2.16
CA GLU A 440 -10.62 -1.46 1.42
C GLU A 440 -11.50 -1.34 0.17
N LYS A 441 -12.60 -0.57 0.26
CA LYS A 441 -13.49 -0.30 -0.87
C LYS A 441 -12.73 0.48 -1.95
N LEU A 442 -11.98 1.51 -1.56
CA LEU A 442 -11.18 2.31 -2.48
C LEU A 442 -10.03 1.51 -3.09
N ALA A 443 -9.38 0.62 -2.32
CA ALA A 443 -8.35 -0.30 -2.82
C ALA A 443 -8.89 -1.20 -3.94
N LYS A 444 -10.12 -1.72 -3.78
CA LYS A 444 -10.82 -2.50 -4.81
C LYS A 444 -11.13 -1.66 -6.06
N ILE A 445 -11.66 -0.45 -5.88
CA ILE A 445 -11.96 0.49 -6.99
C ILE A 445 -10.68 0.81 -7.77
N LEU A 446 -9.59 1.11 -7.07
CA LEU A 446 -8.30 1.45 -7.65
C LEU A 446 -7.48 0.23 -8.07
N LYS A 447 -7.93 -1.00 -7.79
CA LYS A 447 -7.18 -2.25 -8.02
C LYS A 447 -5.73 -2.19 -7.50
N ILE A 448 -5.56 -1.66 -6.28
CA ILE A 448 -4.27 -1.59 -5.56
C ILE A 448 -4.33 -2.42 -4.28
N ALA A 449 -3.16 -2.81 -3.76
CA ALA A 449 -3.05 -3.70 -2.60
C ALA A 449 -3.07 -2.93 -1.27
N THR A 450 -3.46 -3.63 -0.20
CA THR A 450 -3.32 -3.18 1.19
C THR A 450 -2.34 -4.08 1.94
N GLY A 451 -1.61 -3.50 2.90
CA GLY A 451 -0.71 -4.22 3.79
C GLY A 451 -1.45 -5.01 4.87
N PRO A 452 -0.72 -5.81 5.68
CA PRO A 452 -1.29 -6.58 6.79
C PRO A 452 -1.85 -5.71 7.92
N ASP A 453 -1.46 -4.43 7.97
CA ASP A 453 -1.98 -3.41 8.88
C ASP A 453 -3.24 -2.69 8.35
N GLY A 454 -3.67 -3.04 7.13
CA GLY A 454 -4.86 -2.52 6.45
C GLY A 454 -4.65 -1.21 5.69
N PHE A 455 -3.46 -0.60 5.74
CA PHE A 455 -3.14 0.62 4.97
C PHE A 455 -2.81 0.26 3.52
N PHE A 456 -2.75 1.26 2.62
CA PHE A 456 -2.34 1.00 1.23
C PHE A 456 -0.87 0.57 1.16
N LEU A 457 -0.60 -0.46 0.37
CA LEU A 457 0.75 -1.03 0.23
C LEU A 457 1.53 -0.30 -0.87
N GLU A 458 2.71 0.20 -0.53
CA GLU A 458 3.66 0.73 -1.51
C GLU A 458 4.25 -0.37 -2.41
N ALA A 459 4.74 0.02 -3.58
CA ALA A 459 5.37 -0.88 -4.53
C ALA A 459 6.67 -1.48 -3.98
N HIS A 460 7.45 -0.70 -3.23
CA HIS A 460 8.63 -1.18 -2.54
C HIS A 460 9.00 -0.23 -1.37
N PRO A 461 9.23 -0.75 -0.15
CA PRO A 461 9.43 0.08 1.05
C PRO A 461 10.57 1.12 0.97
N LYS A 462 11.66 0.79 0.24
CA LYS A 462 12.84 1.67 0.09
C LYS A 462 12.91 2.43 -1.24
N TYR A 463 12.84 1.73 -2.37
CA TYR A 463 13.02 2.34 -3.70
C TYR A 463 11.80 3.09 -4.23
N ARG A 464 10.59 2.67 -3.87
CA ARG A 464 9.33 3.19 -4.40
C ARG A 464 8.29 3.36 -3.28
N PRO A 465 8.59 4.16 -2.23
CA PRO A 465 7.78 4.24 -1.01
C PRO A 465 6.44 4.99 -1.16
N VAL A 466 6.21 5.60 -2.32
CA VAL A 466 4.98 6.35 -2.65
C VAL A 466 4.31 5.85 -3.91
N ASP A 467 4.93 4.92 -4.64
CA ASP A 467 4.31 4.32 -5.82
C ASP A 467 3.47 3.11 -5.38
N THR A 468 2.47 2.75 -6.16
CA THR A 468 1.82 1.44 -6.05
C THR A 468 2.27 0.51 -7.19
N LEU A 469 1.87 -0.76 -7.11
CA LEU A 469 2.12 -1.72 -8.18
C LEU A 469 1.29 -1.43 -9.46
N ARG A 470 0.21 -0.66 -9.34
CA ARG A 470 -0.54 -0.17 -10.50
C ARG A 470 0.09 1.15 -10.94
N GLU A 471 0.77 1.12 -12.08
CA GLU A 471 1.46 2.32 -12.60
C GLU A 471 0.50 3.50 -12.76
N GLY A 472 1.01 4.71 -12.52
CA GLY A 472 0.22 5.93 -12.51
C GLY A 472 -0.61 6.16 -11.25
N ILE A 473 -0.66 5.22 -10.31
CA ILE A 473 -1.30 5.39 -9.00
C ILE A 473 -0.26 5.44 -7.89
N PHE A 474 -0.30 6.52 -7.10
CA PHE A 474 0.60 6.82 -6.01
C PHE A 474 -0.17 6.94 -4.68
N ILE A 475 0.51 6.76 -3.56
CA ILE A 475 -0.04 6.85 -2.20
C ILE A 475 0.83 7.78 -1.36
N CYS A 476 0.23 8.58 -0.49
CA CYS A 476 0.97 9.45 0.43
C CYS A 476 0.24 9.73 1.74
N GLY A 477 0.99 10.24 2.72
CA GLY A 477 0.47 10.57 4.04
C GLY A 477 0.05 9.34 4.83
N CYS A 478 -0.86 9.54 5.77
CA CYS A 478 -1.35 8.44 6.61
C CYS A 478 -2.16 7.37 5.86
N ALA A 479 -2.49 7.58 4.58
CA ALA A 479 -3.12 6.54 3.75
C ALA A 479 -2.18 5.33 3.54
N GLN A 480 -0.87 5.56 3.50
CA GLN A 480 0.15 4.50 3.39
C GLN A 480 0.52 3.90 4.76
N GLY A 481 0.30 4.62 5.86
CA GLY A 481 0.61 4.14 7.21
C GLY A 481 0.91 5.26 8.20
N PRO A 482 0.96 4.98 9.52
CA PRO A 482 1.04 6.00 10.57
C PRO A 482 2.30 6.88 10.46
N LYS A 483 2.13 8.21 10.46
CA LYS A 483 3.21 9.21 10.40
C LYS A 483 2.74 10.59 10.87
N ASP A 484 3.69 11.46 11.18
CA ASP A 484 3.43 12.85 11.58
C ASP A 484 3.25 13.77 10.38
N ILE A 485 3.02 15.06 10.64
CA ILE A 485 2.71 16.08 9.62
C ILE A 485 3.92 16.35 8.73
N ALA A 486 5.13 16.43 9.28
CA ALA A 486 6.33 16.75 8.52
C ALA A 486 6.62 15.66 7.48
N ASP A 487 6.60 14.41 7.91
CA ASP A 487 6.73 13.26 7.02
C ASP A 487 5.59 13.17 6.00
N THR A 488 4.37 13.51 6.42
CA THR A 488 3.20 13.52 5.54
C THR A 488 3.37 14.53 4.40
N VAL A 489 3.83 15.75 4.71
CA VAL A 489 4.11 16.80 3.72
C VAL A 489 5.24 16.37 2.80
N ALA A 490 6.35 15.86 3.34
CA ALA A 490 7.48 15.38 2.54
C ALA A 490 7.07 14.23 1.59
N GLN A 491 6.28 13.27 2.09
CA GLN A 491 5.80 12.14 1.28
C GLN A 491 4.80 12.60 0.20
N ALA A 492 3.98 13.62 0.48
CA ALA A 492 3.08 14.19 -0.50
C ALA A 492 3.83 14.86 -1.67
N SER A 493 4.85 15.66 -1.36
CA SER A 493 5.73 16.24 -2.38
C SER A 493 6.50 15.17 -3.16
N ALA A 494 6.91 14.08 -2.50
CA ALA A 494 7.49 12.92 -3.19
C ALA A 494 6.49 12.29 -4.17
N ALA A 495 5.24 12.05 -3.76
CA ALA A 495 4.21 11.51 -4.65
C ALA A 495 3.91 12.44 -5.84
N ALA A 496 3.83 13.76 -5.60
CA ALA A 496 3.72 14.75 -6.67
C ALA A 496 4.91 14.68 -7.64
N GLY A 497 6.14 14.61 -7.13
CA GLY A 497 7.35 14.46 -7.95
C GLY A 497 7.37 13.17 -8.78
N ARG A 498 6.86 12.06 -8.24
CA ARG A 498 6.73 10.79 -8.98
C ARG A 498 5.67 10.87 -10.09
N ALA A 499 4.54 11.53 -9.83
CA ALA A 499 3.54 11.80 -10.85
C ALA A 499 4.08 12.76 -11.93
N LEU A 500 4.80 13.82 -11.55
CA LEU A 500 5.44 14.75 -12.48
C LEU A 500 6.50 14.08 -13.35
N ARG A 501 7.32 13.17 -12.79
CA ARG A 501 8.28 12.39 -13.58
C ARG A 501 7.59 11.60 -14.69
N LEU A 502 6.44 11.02 -14.41
CA LEU A 502 5.66 10.27 -15.39
C LEU A 502 5.08 11.21 -16.47
N ILE A 503 4.48 12.32 -16.04
CA ILE A 503 3.84 13.32 -16.92
C ILE A 503 4.87 14.03 -17.80
N SER A 504 6.05 14.36 -17.28
CA SER A 504 7.09 15.10 -17.99
C SER A 504 7.69 14.32 -19.16
N GLN A 505 7.55 13.00 -19.18
CA GLN A 505 7.96 12.16 -20.30
C GLN A 505 7.12 12.39 -21.56
N ARG A 506 5.91 12.95 -21.44
CA ARG A 506 4.91 13.17 -22.53
C ARG A 506 4.43 11.92 -23.27
N ARG A 507 5.10 10.79 -23.08
CA ARG A 507 4.76 9.48 -23.61
C ARG A 507 5.00 8.42 -22.55
N ILE A 508 4.09 7.46 -22.48
CA ILE A 508 4.24 6.24 -21.67
C ILE A 508 4.76 5.15 -22.58
N VAL A 509 5.87 4.54 -22.18
CA VAL A 509 6.47 3.40 -22.87
C VAL A 509 5.91 2.12 -22.25
N ILE A 510 5.17 1.33 -23.04
CA ILE A 510 4.71 0.01 -22.61
C ILE A 510 5.80 -1.00 -22.93
N GLU A 511 6.35 -1.58 -21.87
CA GLU A 511 7.24 -2.74 -21.94
C GLU A 511 6.50 -3.88 -22.68
N PRO A 512 7.05 -4.55 -23.70
CA PRO A 512 6.26 -5.41 -24.58
C PRO A 512 6.16 -6.87 -24.11
N ILE A 513 6.80 -7.25 -23.00
CA ILE A 513 6.69 -8.57 -22.37
C ILE A 513 5.34 -8.66 -21.66
N LYS A 514 4.29 -8.85 -22.46
CA LYS A 514 2.89 -8.89 -22.02
C LYS A 514 2.24 -10.21 -22.36
N ALA A 515 1.29 -10.60 -21.53
CA ALA A 515 0.46 -11.76 -21.80
C ALA A 515 -0.44 -11.47 -23.01
N TYR A 516 -0.66 -12.46 -23.86
CA TYR A 516 -1.52 -12.37 -25.03
C TYR A 516 -2.41 -13.61 -25.14
N VAL A 517 -3.52 -13.49 -25.87
CA VAL A 517 -4.49 -14.56 -26.08
C VAL A 517 -4.38 -15.07 -27.51
N ILE A 518 -4.34 -16.40 -27.65
CA ILE A 518 -4.45 -17.11 -28.92
C ILE A 518 -5.93 -17.31 -29.17
N GLU A 519 -6.52 -16.44 -29.99
CA GLU A 519 -7.98 -16.32 -30.13
C GLU A 519 -8.62 -17.61 -30.64
N GLU A 520 -7.94 -18.37 -31.50
CA GLU A 520 -8.47 -19.62 -32.05
C GLU A 520 -8.64 -20.72 -31.00
N LEU A 521 -7.91 -20.64 -29.87
CA LEU A 521 -7.98 -21.60 -28.78
C LEU A 521 -8.92 -21.14 -27.66
N CYS A 522 -9.27 -19.85 -27.60
CA CYS A 522 -10.03 -19.28 -26.50
C CYS A 522 -11.54 -19.55 -26.66
N ASP A 523 -12.15 -20.13 -25.63
CA ASP A 523 -13.60 -20.40 -25.59
C ASP A 523 -14.37 -19.40 -24.70
N GLY A 524 -13.71 -18.34 -24.21
CA GLY A 524 -14.34 -17.31 -23.40
C GLY A 524 -14.71 -17.75 -21.98
N CYS A 525 -14.16 -18.85 -21.45
CA CYS A 525 -14.57 -19.39 -20.14
C CYS A 525 -14.30 -18.50 -18.90
N GLY A 526 -13.61 -17.37 -19.05
CA GLY A 526 -13.43 -16.37 -17.98
C GLY A 526 -12.47 -16.73 -16.83
N LYS A 527 -11.95 -17.97 -16.76
CA LYS A 527 -11.10 -18.44 -15.64
C LYS A 527 -9.84 -17.61 -15.40
N CYS A 528 -9.35 -16.89 -16.41
CA CYS A 528 -8.18 -16.03 -16.32
C CYS A 528 -8.45 -14.69 -15.62
N ILE A 529 -9.70 -14.19 -15.62
CA ILE A 529 -10.06 -12.87 -15.08
C ILE A 529 -9.76 -12.80 -13.58
N ASP A 530 -10.29 -13.77 -12.82
CA ASP A 530 -10.14 -13.83 -11.36
C ASP A 530 -8.68 -14.02 -10.90
N LYS A 531 -7.82 -14.50 -11.80
CA LYS A 531 -6.42 -14.78 -11.53
C LYS A 531 -5.51 -13.62 -11.90
N CYS A 532 -5.99 -12.64 -12.68
CA CYS A 532 -5.22 -11.45 -12.99
C CYS A 532 -5.24 -10.49 -11.79
N PRO A 533 -4.12 -10.29 -11.08
CA PRO A 533 -4.12 -9.47 -9.87
C PRO A 533 -4.37 -7.98 -10.16
N LEU A 534 -4.09 -7.53 -11.38
CA LEU A 534 -4.29 -6.14 -11.81
C LEU A 534 -5.63 -5.92 -12.54
N GLY A 535 -6.41 -6.99 -12.75
CA GLY A 535 -7.67 -6.92 -13.50
C GLY A 535 -7.49 -6.40 -14.93
N ALA A 536 -6.46 -6.88 -15.62
CA ALA A 536 -6.10 -6.51 -17.00
C ALA A 536 -6.87 -7.29 -18.08
N ILE A 537 -7.70 -8.26 -17.70
CA ILE A 537 -8.33 -9.21 -18.62
C ILE A 537 -9.85 -9.00 -18.62
N THR A 538 -10.42 -8.86 -19.81
CA THR A 538 -11.86 -8.77 -20.09
C THR A 538 -12.30 -9.88 -21.04
N ILE A 539 -13.61 -10.11 -21.16
CA ILE A 539 -14.18 -10.97 -22.20
C ILE A 539 -14.89 -10.08 -23.20
N GLU A 540 -14.47 -10.17 -24.46
CA GLU A 540 -15.02 -9.41 -25.59
C GLU A 540 -15.19 -10.40 -26.75
N ASP A 541 -16.32 -10.36 -27.44
CA ASP A 541 -16.62 -11.26 -28.57
C ASP A 541 -16.39 -12.76 -28.28
N LYS A 542 -16.76 -13.20 -27.07
CA LYS A 542 -16.58 -14.58 -26.56
C LYS A 542 -15.12 -15.04 -26.45
N VAL A 543 -14.14 -14.14 -26.52
CA VAL A 543 -12.73 -14.43 -26.26
C VAL A 543 -12.18 -13.53 -25.15
N ALA A 544 -11.11 -13.97 -24.50
CA ALA A 544 -10.41 -13.12 -23.55
C ALA A 544 -9.57 -12.07 -24.29
N LYS A 545 -9.60 -10.83 -23.80
CA LYS A 545 -8.74 -9.73 -24.26
C LYS A 545 -7.90 -9.25 -23.09
N ILE A 546 -6.61 -8.96 -23.36
CA ILE A 546 -5.66 -8.49 -22.35
C ILE A 546 -5.30 -7.04 -22.67
N ASN A 547 -5.56 -6.14 -21.73
CA ASN A 547 -5.13 -4.76 -21.82
C ASN A 547 -3.63 -4.67 -21.50
N GLU A 548 -2.80 -4.48 -22.53
CA GLU A 548 -1.34 -4.43 -22.40
C GLU A 548 -0.84 -3.27 -21.52
N ALA A 549 -1.61 -2.18 -21.39
CA ALA A 549 -1.27 -1.05 -20.54
C ALA A 549 -1.56 -1.30 -19.05
N ILE A 550 -2.35 -2.32 -18.72
CA ILE A 550 -2.58 -2.77 -17.33
C ILE A 550 -1.75 -4.01 -17.01
N CYS A 551 -1.56 -4.92 -17.98
CA CYS A 551 -0.77 -6.12 -17.80
C CYS A 551 0.67 -5.76 -17.42
N ASN A 552 1.22 -6.39 -16.39
CA ASN A 552 2.63 -6.20 -15.99
C ASN A 552 3.53 -7.39 -16.36
N GLY A 553 3.02 -8.36 -17.13
CA GLY A 553 3.84 -9.49 -17.60
C GLY A 553 4.11 -10.60 -16.58
N CYS A 554 3.43 -10.64 -15.41
CA CYS A 554 3.68 -11.67 -14.40
C CYS A 554 3.40 -13.12 -14.86
N GLY A 555 2.48 -13.32 -15.81
CA GLY A 555 2.11 -14.65 -16.32
C GLY A 555 1.08 -15.43 -15.49
N SER A 556 0.58 -14.88 -14.39
CA SER A 556 -0.34 -15.56 -13.45
C SER A 556 -1.64 -16.13 -14.05
N CYS A 557 -2.10 -15.61 -15.18
CA CYS A 557 -3.30 -16.10 -15.86
C CYS A 557 -3.06 -17.40 -16.68
N ILE A 558 -1.81 -17.64 -17.10
CA ILE A 558 -1.45 -18.70 -18.05
C ILE A 558 -1.71 -20.10 -17.48
N PRO A 559 -1.28 -20.45 -16.24
CA PRO A 559 -1.44 -21.81 -15.71
C PRO A 559 -2.90 -22.23 -15.46
N TYR A 560 -3.84 -21.29 -15.58
CA TYR A 560 -5.27 -21.52 -15.37
C TYR A 560 -6.08 -21.56 -16.67
N CYS A 561 -5.48 -21.26 -17.82
CA CYS A 561 -6.17 -21.37 -19.10
C CYS A 561 -6.33 -22.86 -19.46
N PRO A 562 -7.56 -23.43 -19.46
CA PRO A 562 -7.76 -24.85 -19.73
C PRO A 562 -7.50 -25.22 -21.20
N LYS A 563 -7.47 -24.23 -22.09
CA LYS A 563 -7.24 -24.37 -23.52
C LYS A 563 -5.81 -24.06 -23.94
N ASN A 564 -4.95 -23.68 -23.00
CA ASN A 564 -3.61 -23.13 -23.30
C ASN A 564 -3.66 -21.95 -24.30
N ALA A 565 -4.74 -21.18 -24.26
CA ALA A 565 -5.01 -20.06 -25.15
C ALA A 565 -4.36 -18.74 -24.68
N ILE A 566 -3.54 -18.76 -23.63
CA ILE A 566 -2.86 -17.57 -23.11
C ILE A 566 -1.38 -17.88 -22.98
N ASP A 567 -0.54 -16.97 -23.44
CA ASP A 567 0.91 -17.10 -23.32
C ASP A 567 1.57 -15.73 -23.06
N LEU A 568 2.89 -15.69 -22.85
CA LEU A 568 3.66 -14.49 -22.52
C LEU A 568 4.67 -14.19 -23.63
N LYS A 569 4.61 -12.99 -24.23
CA LYS A 569 5.60 -12.52 -25.20
C LYS A 569 7.00 -12.61 -24.60
N HIS A 570 8.00 -13.04 -25.39
CA HIS A 570 9.40 -13.22 -24.96
C HIS A 570 9.69 -14.34 -23.92
N TYR A 571 8.64 -14.98 -23.38
CA TYR A 571 8.73 -16.14 -22.49
C TYR A 571 7.61 -17.13 -22.81
N THR A 572 7.42 -17.44 -24.09
CA THR A 572 6.40 -18.39 -24.57
C THR A 572 6.67 -19.80 -24.05
N GLU A 573 5.64 -20.65 -24.05
CA GLU A 573 5.79 -22.01 -23.54
C GLU A 573 6.80 -22.78 -24.40
N GLU A 574 6.76 -22.54 -25.71
CA GLU A 574 7.69 -23.12 -26.67
C GLU A 574 9.14 -22.66 -26.42
N GLN A 575 9.38 -21.35 -26.23
CA GLN A 575 10.70 -20.81 -25.89
C GLN A 575 11.30 -21.49 -24.65
N LEU A 576 10.53 -21.57 -23.56
CA LEU A 576 11.00 -22.17 -22.31
C LEU A 576 11.26 -23.67 -22.47
N ILE A 577 10.45 -24.40 -23.24
CA ILE A 577 10.65 -25.83 -23.50
C ILE A 577 11.89 -26.06 -24.37
N GLU A 578 12.18 -25.22 -25.36
CA GLU A 578 13.41 -25.33 -26.15
C GLU A 578 14.67 -25.02 -25.35
N GLU A 579 14.63 -24.05 -24.42
CA GLU A 579 15.72 -23.84 -23.47
C GLU A 579 15.98 -25.09 -22.63
N ILE A 580 14.91 -25.69 -22.09
CA ILE A 580 14.99 -26.93 -21.31
C ILE A 580 15.66 -28.04 -22.13
N LYS A 581 15.22 -28.24 -23.37
CA LYS A 581 15.80 -29.27 -24.26
C LYS A 581 17.28 -29.01 -24.51
N ALA A 582 17.64 -27.78 -24.85
CA ALA A 582 19.02 -27.41 -25.14
C ALA A 582 19.96 -27.65 -23.95
N ILE A 583 19.53 -27.29 -22.74
CA ILE A 583 20.28 -27.52 -21.49
C ILE A 583 20.51 -29.01 -21.21
N LEU A 584 19.54 -29.85 -21.56
CA LEU A 584 19.53 -31.26 -21.18
C LEU A 584 20.05 -32.20 -22.27
N THR A 585 20.18 -31.73 -23.51
CA THR A 585 20.62 -32.55 -24.66
C THR A 585 22.06 -33.03 -24.50
N GLY A 586 22.95 -32.20 -23.95
CA GLY A 586 24.37 -32.54 -23.71
C GLY A 586 24.65 -33.28 -22.40
N LYS A 587 23.61 -33.81 -21.73
CA LYS A 587 23.75 -34.49 -20.44
C LYS A 587 24.22 -35.93 -20.63
N GLU A 588 25.28 -36.34 -19.93
CA GLU A 588 25.81 -37.70 -19.99
C GLU A 588 24.93 -38.70 -19.22
N GLU A 589 25.02 -39.99 -19.58
CA GLU A 589 24.29 -41.05 -18.89
C GLU A 589 24.78 -41.20 -17.44
N GLY A 590 23.86 -41.20 -16.48
CA GLY A 590 24.19 -41.26 -15.05
C GLY A 590 24.53 -39.91 -14.40
N GLU A 591 24.78 -38.85 -15.17
CA GLU A 591 24.99 -37.51 -14.64
C GLU A 591 23.72 -37.02 -13.90
N ILE A 592 23.89 -36.33 -12.78
CA ILE A 592 22.80 -35.62 -12.10
C ILE A 592 22.74 -34.19 -12.60
N ARG A 593 21.57 -33.76 -13.07
CA ARG A 593 21.33 -32.37 -13.51
C ARG A 593 20.05 -31.82 -12.92
N VAL A 594 20.16 -30.67 -12.26
CA VAL A 594 19.02 -29.93 -11.69
C VAL A 594 18.77 -28.68 -12.51
N LEU A 595 17.51 -28.47 -12.88
CA LEU A 595 17.08 -27.27 -13.57
C LEU A 595 16.45 -26.29 -12.57
N ALA A 596 16.87 -25.04 -12.58
CA ALA A 596 16.41 -24.02 -11.66
C ALA A 596 15.72 -22.88 -12.40
N PHE A 597 14.43 -22.67 -12.16
CA PHE A 597 13.69 -21.51 -12.66
C PHE A 597 13.76 -20.40 -11.64
N PHE A 598 14.42 -19.29 -12.00
CA PHE A 598 14.59 -18.15 -11.12
C PHE A 598 13.76 -16.97 -11.61
N ASP A 599 12.92 -16.45 -10.71
CA ASP A 599 12.26 -15.16 -10.94
C ASP A 599 13.30 -14.06 -11.13
N ASP A 600 12.99 -13.14 -12.04
CA ASP A 600 13.87 -12.07 -12.45
C ASP A 600 14.17 -11.07 -11.32
N SER A 601 13.31 -10.97 -10.30
CA SER A 601 13.32 -9.85 -9.36
C SER A 601 14.10 -10.14 -8.09
N CYS A 602 14.02 -11.35 -7.57
CA CYS A 602 14.64 -11.74 -6.31
C CYS A 602 15.63 -12.88 -6.47
N THR A 603 15.18 -14.05 -6.91
CA THR A 603 16.01 -15.25 -6.93
C THR A 603 17.17 -15.12 -7.91
N TYR A 604 16.92 -14.59 -9.11
CA TYR A 604 17.98 -14.38 -10.09
C TYR A 604 19.03 -13.39 -9.58
N ARG A 605 18.61 -12.36 -8.84
CA ARG A 605 19.51 -11.38 -8.22
C ARG A 605 20.24 -11.93 -7.00
N ALA A 606 19.63 -12.82 -6.23
CA ALA A 606 20.31 -13.54 -5.15
C ALA A 606 21.40 -14.47 -5.73
N ALA A 607 21.15 -15.10 -6.87
CA ALA A 607 22.17 -15.85 -7.60
C ALA A 607 23.27 -14.95 -8.19
N ASP A 608 22.94 -13.74 -8.65
CA ASP A 608 23.95 -12.73 -9.01
C ASP A 608 24.82 -12.35 -7.81
N LEU A 609 24.19 -12.14 -6.64
CA LEU A 609 24.89 -11.83 -5.39
C LEU A 609 25.81 -12.97 -4.97
N ALA A 610 25.40 -14.22 -5.11
CA ALA A 610 26.26 -15.38 -4.86
C ALA A 610 27.54 -15.32 -5.71
N GLY A 611 27.40 -14.99 -7.00
CA GLY A 611 28.55 -14.78 -7.88
C GLY A 611 29.45 -13.63 -7.46
N THR A 612 28.89 -12.44 -7.21
CA THR A 612 29.69 -11.27 -6.81
C THR A 612 30.40 -11.49 -5.48
N SER A 613 29.79 -12.25 -4.58
CA SER A 613 30.31 -12.57 -3.24
C SER A 613 31.16 -13.84 -3.20
N ARG A 614 31.39 -14.50 -4.35
CA ARG A 614 32.18 -15.75 -4.46
C ARG A 614 31.62 -16.91 -3.62
N ILE A 615 30.31 -16.92 -3.39
CA ILE A 615 29.63 -18.00 -2.70
C ILE A 615 29.46 -19.15 -3.70
N THR A 616 30.13 -20.27 -3.43
CA THR A 616 30.11 -21.44 -4.29
C THR A 616 28.87 -22.30 -4.05
N TYR A 617 28.39 -22.96 -5.09
CA TYR A 617 27.41 -24.05 -5.01
C TYR A 617 27.72 -25.05 -6.13
N THR A 618 27.02 -26.17 -6.18
CA THR A 618 27.26 -27.23 -7.16
C THR A 618 27.15 -26.78 -8.62
N ASN A 619 28.08 -27.25 -9.45
CA ASN A 619 28.09 -27.06 -10.90
C ASN A 619 26.94 -27.82 -11.62
N LYS A 620 26.18 -28.68 -10.92
CA LYS A 620 25.11 -29.53 -11.49
C LYS A 620 23.78 -28.80 -11.74
N VAL A 621 23.70 -27.53 -11.34
CA VAL A 621 22.51 -26.68 -11.52
C VAL A 621 22.60 -25.87 -12.82
N ARG A 622 21.50 -25.80 -13.56
CA ARG A 622 21.30 -24.96 -14.76
C ARG A 622 20.14 -24.01 -14.53
N VAL A 623 20.36 -22.73 -14.76
CA VAL A 623 19.41 -21.66 -14.43
C VAL A 623 18.66 -21.22 -15.68
N ILE A 624 17.32 -21.22 -15.63
CA ILE A 624 16.45 -20.56 -16.61
C ILE A 624 15.82 -19.34 -15.92
N ARG A 625 15.94 -18.18 -16.57
CA ARG A 625 15.36 -16.92 -16.11
C ARG A 625 13.89 -16.84 -16.51
N VAL A 626 13.01 -16.51 -15.58
CA VAL A 626 11.60 -16.20 -15.86
C VAL A 626 11.20 -14.89 -15.20
N PRO A 627 10.24 -14.12 -15.76
CA PRO A 627 9.83 -12.86 -15.15
C PRO A 627 9.29 -13.06 -13.74
N SER A 628 8.41 -14.05 -13.56
CA SER A 628 7.95 -14.60 -12.28
C SER A 628 7.77 -16.10 -12.44
N SER A 629 7.92 -16.86 -11.35
CA SER A 629 7.61 -18.28 -11.32
C SER A 629 6.12 -18.56 -11.60
N SER A 630 5.22 -17.58 -11.46
CA SER A 630 3.81 -17.74 -11.85
C SER A 630 3.59 -17.85 -13.35
N ARG A 631 4.62 -17.56 -14.17
CA ARG A 631 4.59 -17.85 -15.60
C ARG A 631 4.61 -19.34 -15.89
N LEU A 632 5.23 -20.16 -15.05
CA LEU A 632 5.44 -21.58 -15.32
C LEU A 632 4.11 -22.35 -15.37
N THR A 633 4.02 -23.35 -16.25
CA THR A 633 2.90 -24.29 -16.31
C THR A 633 3.34 -25.67 -15.83
N PRO A 634 2.41 -26.56 -15.43
CA PRO A 634 2.78 -27.94 -15.16
C PRO A 634 3.46 -28.60 -16.35
N ARG A 635 3.09 -28.21 -17.57
CA ARG A 635 3.68 -28.70 -18.82
C ARG A 635 5.15 -28.31 -18.96
N ILE A 636 5.51 -27.05 -18.71
CA ILE A 636 6.90 -26.58 -18.71
C ILE A 636 7.73 -27.36 -17.68
N ILE A 637 7.23 -27.48 -16.44
CA ILE A 637 7.97 -28.17 -15.37
C ILE A 637 8.14 -29.67 -15.67
N LEU A 638 7.09 -30.33 -16.16
CA LEU A 638 7.17 -31.75 -16.55
C LEU A 638 8.07 -31.97 -17.76
N SER A 639 8.20 -30.97 -18.65
CA SER A 639 9.14 -31.02 -19.77
C SER A 639 10.58 -31.14 -19.29
N ALA A 640 10.96 -30.47 -18.19
CA ALA A 640 12.29 -30.62 -17.60
C ALA A 640 12.60 -32.09 -17.26
N PHE A 641 11.67 -32.79 -16.60
CA PHE A 641 11.85 -34.21 -16.29
C PHE A 641 11.84 -35.10 -17.54
N LYS A 642 10.98 -34.81 -18.52
CA LYS A 642 10.92 -35.58 -19.77
C LYS A 642 12.24 -35.52 -20.53
N TYR A 643 12.86 -34.35 -20.61
CA TYR A 643 14.11 -34.14 -21.33
C TYR A 643 15.35 -34.47 -20.51
N GLY A 644 15.21 -34.81 -19.23
CA GLY A 644 16.26 -35.48 -18.46
C GLY A 644 16.79 -34.76 -17.22
N ALA A 645 16.12 -33.71 -16.75
CA ALA A 645 16.40 -33.17 -15.42
C ALA A 645 16.04 -34.21 -14.34
N ASP A 646 16.88 -34.32 -13.32
CA ASP A 646 16.66 -35.22 -12.18
C ASP A 646 16.01 -34.50 -10.99
N GLY A 647 16.07 -33.17 -11.00
CA GLY A 647 15.39 -32.29 -10.06
C GLY A 647 15.07 -30.94 -10.67
N VAL A 648 14.09 -30.26 -10.09
CA VAL A 648 13.66 -28.91 -10.48
C VAL A 648 13.62 -28.02 -9.23
N PHE A 649 14.32 -26.90 -9.27
CA PHE A 649 14.21 -25.83 -8.29
C PHE A 649 13.39 -24.68 -8.88
N ILE A 650 12.49 -24.09 -8.10
CA ILE A 650 11.73 -22.91 -8.49
C ILE A 650 11.91 -21.88 -7.38
N GLY A 651 12.43 -20.71 -7.72
CA GLY A 651 12.57 -19.59 -6.79
C GLY A 651 11.72 -18.41 -7.22
N ASP A 652 10.97 -17.84 -6.27
CA ASP A 652 10.32 -16.54 -6.43
C ASP A 652 10.62 -15.63 -5.23
N CYS A 653 10.18 -14.38 -5.29
CA CYS A 653 10.33 -13.41 -4.21
C CYS A 653 9.53 -13.79 -2.95
N LEU A 654 10.01 -13.32 -1.80
CA LEU A 654 9.18 -13.22 -0.60
C LEU A 654 7.95 -12.31 -0.82
N PRO A 655 6.87 -12.50 -0.04
CA PRO A 655 5.73 -11.56 -0.05
C PRO A 655 6.20 -10.10 0.09
N GLY A 656 5.84 -9.25 -0.87
CA GLY A 656 6.24 -7.84 -0.90
C GLY A 656 7.65 -7.56 -1.45
N GLY A 657 8.44 -8.59 -1.77
CA GLY A 657 9.74 -8.45 -2.45
C GLY A 657 9.65 -8.40 -3.98
N SER A 658 8.52 -8.83 -4.55
CA SER A 658 8.27 -8.86 -6.00
C SER A 658 7.75 -7.52 -6.52
N PRO A 659 8.10 -7.10 -7.76
CA PRO A 659 7.42 -6.02 -8.46
C PRO A 659 6.01 -6.41 -8.92
N TYR A 660 5.58 -7.66 -8.69
CA TYR A 660 4.24 -8.13 -8.96
C TYR A 660 3.39 -8.21 -7.69
N HIS A 661 2.08 -8.28 -7.89
CA HIS A 661 1.11 -8.31 -6.79
C HIS A 661 1.32 -9.54 -5.88
N PRO A 662 1.19 -9.43 -4.55
CA PRO A 662 1.44 -10.54 -3.61
C PRO A 662 0.67 -11.85 -3.92
N LYS A 663 -0.55 -11.75 -4.45
CA LYS A 663 -1.37 -12.89 -4.95
C LYS A 663 -0.68 -13.80 -5.97
N VAL A 664 0.42 -13.36 -6.60
CA VAL A 664 1.24 -14.19 -7.47
C VAL A 664 1.72 -15.47 -6.75
N LEU A 665 1.99 -15.39 -5.44
CA LEU A 665 2.39 -16.55 -4.63
C LEU A 665 1.27 -17.59 -4.52
N ASP A 666 0.01 -17.17 -4.48
CA ASP A 666 -1.13 -18.10 -4.46
C ASP A 666 -1.18 -18.94 -5.76
N VAL A 667 -0.86 -18.30 -6.89
CA VAL A 667 -0.77 -18.95 -8.20
C VAL A 667 0.36 -19.98 -8.22
N ILE A 668 1.54 -19.62 -7.71
CA ILE A 668 2.69 -20.51 -7.67
C ILE A 668 2.43 -21.71 -6.75
N ASN A 669 1.82 -21.47 -5.58
CA ASN A 669 1.45 -22.55 -4.66
C ASN A 669 0.46 -23.54 -5.28
N ASP A 670 -0.54 -23.06 -6.02
CA ASP A 670 -1.47 -23.92 -6.76
C ASP A 670 -0.79 -24.69 -7.90
N LEU A 671 0.08 -24.02 -8.66
CA LEU A 671 0.93 -24.64 -9.69
C LEU A 671 1.75 -25.80 -9.10
N MET A 672 2.43 -25.57 -7.97
CA MET A 672 3.23 -26.59 -7.29
C MET A 672 2.39 -27.80 -6.85
N ARG A 673 1.18 -27.54 -6.34
CA ARG A 673 0.25 -28.59 -5.94
C ARG A 673 -0.18 -29.46 -7.14
N LYS A 674 -0.56 -28.82 -8.25
CA LYS A 674 -0.96 -29.50 -9.49
C LYS A 674 0.18 -30.31 -10.09
N THR A 675 1.38 -29.73 -10.17
CA THR A 675 2.57 -30.40 -10.72
C THR A 675 2.95 -31.62 -9.88
N ARG A 676 3.00 -31.50 -8.55
CA ARG A 676 3.28 -32.66 -7.67
C ARG A 676 2.24 -33.77 -7.81
N ALA A 677 0.96 -33.43 -8.01
CA ALA A 677 -0.08 -34.43 -8.26
C ALA A 677 0.14 -35.17 -9.60
N LEU A 678 0.53 -34.46 -10.65
CA LEU A 678 0.87 -35.07 -11.95
C LEU A 678 2.14 -35.93 -11.88
N MET A 679 3.19 -35.48 -11.18
CA MET A 679 4.41 -36.27 -10.95
C MET A 679 4.11 -37.62 -10.30
N ARG A 680 3.24 -37.65 -9.28
CA ARG A 680 2.81 -38.91 -8.63
C ARG A 680 2.10 -39.84 -9.61
N ARG A 681 1.26 -39.32 -10.51
CA ARG A 681 0.61 -40.13 -11.56
C ARG A 681 1.62 -40.78 -12.50
N TYR A 682 2.72 -40.09 -12.80
CA TYR A 682 3.83 -40.62 -13.59
C TYR A 682 4.86 -41.44 -12.77
N ARG A 683 4.60 -41.69 -11.48
CA ARG A 683 5.50 -42.38 -10.54
C ARG A 683 6.87 -41.70 -10.37
N ILE A 684 6.90 -40.38 -10.49
CA ILE A 684 8.08 -39.56 -10.23
C ILE A 684 8.00 -39.05 -8.78
N ASP A 685 9.09 -39.20 -8.03
CA ASP A 685 9.17 -38.72 -6.65
C ASP A 685 8.99 -37.19 -6.59
N ALA A 686 7.93 -36.73 -5.93
CA ALA A 686 7.60 -35.32 -5.81
C ALA A 686 8.60 -34.52 -4.96
N ARG A 687 9.54 -35.17 -4.27
CA ARG A 687 10.67 -34.51 -3.58
C ARG A 687 11.71 -33.97 -4.55
N ARG A 688 11.70 -34.41 -5.81
CA ARG A 688 12.56 -33.88 -6.89
C ARG A 688 12.19 -32.44 -7.30
N ILE A 689 11.07 -31.88 -6.81
CA ILE A 689 10.70 -30.49 -7.06
C ILE A 689 10.66 -29.67 -5.75
N ARG A 690 11.51 -28.64 -5.68
CA ARG A 690 11.56 -27.67 -4.57
C ARG A 690 11.09 -26.31 -5.06
N PHE A 691 10.19 -25.70 -4.29
CA PHE A 691 9.83 -24.30 -4.45
C PHE A 691 10.25 -23.59 -3.16
N ASP A 692 10.89 -22.43 -3.29
CA ASP A 692 11.23 -21.58 -2.16
C ASP A 692 11.08 -20.10 -2.51
N THR A 693 10.86 -19.29 -1.49
CA THR A 693 10.83 -17.84 -1.59
C THR A 693 12.15 -17.26 -1.11
N ILE A 694 12.82 -16.51 -1.99
CA ILE A 694 14.19 -16.03 -1.80
C ILE A 694 14.21 -14.50 -1.75
N ALA A 695 15.00 -13.95 -0.83
CA ALA A 695 15.30 -12.53 -0.77
C ALA A 695 16.66 -12.26 -1.44
N VAL A 696 16.85 -11.07 -2.00
CA VAL A 696 18.09 -10.71 -2.71
C VAL A 696 19.34 -10.86 -1.83
N ASP A 697 19.24 -10.56 -0.54
CA ASP A 697 20.31 -10.64 0.46
C ASP A 697 20.54 -12.06 1.02
N THR A 698 19.79 -13.07 0.56
CA THR A 698 19.88 -14.46 1.07
C THR A 698 20.66 -15.39 0.14
N ALA A 699 21.73 -14.89 -0.48
CA ALA A 699 22.55 -15.64 -1.44
C ALA A 699 23.15 -16.95 -0.87
N GLU A 700 23.67 -16.94 0.36
CA GLU A 700 24.20 -18.15 1.02
C GLU A 700 23.12 -19.20 1.24
N ARG A 701 21.93 -18.77 1.64
CA ARG A 701 20.77 -19.66 1.79
C ARG A 701 20.39 -20.28 0.44
N LEU A 702 20.32 -19.47 -0.63
CA LEU A 702 20.03 -19.99 -1.96
C LEU A 702 21.06 -21.04 -2.41
N ALA A 703 22.36 -20.77 -2.25
CA ALA A 703 23.43 -21.70 -2.56
C ALA A 703 23.25 -23.04 -1.82
N LYS A 704 23.00 -22.97 -0.50
CA LYS A 704 22.72 -24.14 0.34
C LYS A 704 21.48 -24.90 -0.13
N ASP A 705 20.39 -24.20 -0.42
CA ASP A 705 19.12 -24.82 -0.83
C ASP A 705 19.24 -25.57 -2.17
N LEU A 706 20.09 -25.07 -3.08
CA LEU A 706 20.43 -25.73 -4.35
C LEU A 706 21.26 -27.00 -4.12
N ASP A 707 22.31 -26.93 -3.30
CA ASP A 707 23.17 -28.07 -2.97
C ASP A 707 22.39 -29.18 -2.26
N GLU A 708 21.53 -28.82 -1.31
CA GLU A 708 20.65 -29.76 -0.61
C GLU A 708 19.72 -30.51 -1.58
N LEU A 709 19.18 -29.81 -2.59
CA LEU A 709 18.35 -30.45 -3.61
C LEU A 709 19.17 -31.40 -4.48
N VAL A 710 20.41 -31.04 -4.86
CA VAL A 710 21.28 -31.94 -5.62
C VAL A 710 21.64 -33.18 -4.82
N VAL A 711 22.03 -33.03 -3.54
CA VAL A 711 22.32 -34.17 -2.65
C VAL A 711 21.11 -35.08 -2.49
N LEU A 712 19.90 -34.50 -2.35
CA LEU A 712 18.66 -35.27 -2.28
C LEU A 712 18.43 -36.06 -3.58
N VAL A 713 18.63 -35.44 -4.73
CA VAL A 713 18.42 -36.06 -6.04
C VAL A 713 19.46 -37.15 -6.31
N GLU A 714 20.71 -36.97 -5.89
CA GLU A 714 21.77 -38.01 -5.92
C GLU A 714 21.36 -39.24 -5.13
N ARG A 715 20.81 -39.07 -3.92
CA ARG A 715 20.30 -40.19 -3.11
C ARG A 715 19.12 -40.92 -3.76
N LEU A 716 18.29 -40.21 -4.51
CA LEU A 716 17.18 -40.80 -5.26
C LEU A 716 17.62 -41.45 -6.58
N GLY A 717 18.85 -41.21 -7.01
CA GLY A 717 19.40 -41.61 -8.30
C GLY A 717 18.83 -40.80 -9.50
N PRO A 718 19.45 -40.92 -10.68
CA PRO A 718 18.96 -40.28 -11.90
C PRO A 718 17.61 -40.85 -12.30
N LEU A 719 16.75 -40.02 -12.90
CA LEU A 719 15.44 -40.49 -13.39
C LEU A 719 15.65 -41.38 -14.62
N LYS A 720 15.15 -42.62 -14.60
CA LYS A 720 15.39 -43.60 -15.66
C LYS A 720 14.68 -43.21 -16.97
N PRO A 721 15.25 -43.50 -18.16
CA PRO A 721 14.63 -43.19 -19.45
C PRO A 721 13.19 -43.71 -19.60
N GLN A 722 12.91 -44.90 -19.05
CA GLN A 722 11.56 -45.50 -19.07
C GLN A 722 10.53 -44.69 -18.26
N ASP A 723 10.95 -44.03 -17.18
CA ASP A 723 10.08 -43.17 -16.38
C ASP A 723 9.86 -41.82 -17.06
N ARG A 724 10.89 -41.28 -17.72
CA ARG A 724 10.79 -40.06 -18.54
C ARG A 724 9.82 -40.24 -19.71
N ALA A 725 9.84 -41.40 -20.37
CA ALA A 725 8.97 -41.72 -21.50
C ALA A 725 7.46 -41.73 -21.15
N LYS A 726 7.10 -41.93 -19.88
CA LYS A 726 5.71 -41.91 -19.42
C LYS A 726 5.11 -40.49 -19.37
N ILE A 727 5.96 -39.47 -19.34
CA ILE A 727 5.54 -38.08 -19.20
C ILE A 727 4.92 -37.60 -20.52
N LYS A 728 3.59 -37.43 -20.51
CA LYS A 728 2.86 -36.79 -21.60
C LYS A 728 2.90 -35.27 -21.38
N ILE A 729 3.42 -34.58 -22.39
CA ILE A 729 3.51 -33.11 -22.50
C ILE A 729 2.32 -32.62 -23.31
#